data_AF-A0AAU9L615-F1
#
_entry.id   AF-A0AAU9L615-F1
#
_cell.length_a   1.000
_cell.length_b   1.000
_cell.length_c   1.000
_cell.angle_alpha   90.00
_cell.angle_beta   90.00
_cell.angle_gamma   90.00
#
_symmetry.space_group_name_H-M   'P 1'
#
loop_
_entity.id
_entity.type
_entity.pdbx_description
1 polymer ?
#
loop_
_entity_poly.entity_id
_entity_poly.type
_entity_poly.pdbx_seq_one_letter_code
_entity_poly.pdbx_strand_id
1 'polypeptide(L)'
;MMHKNVSVKRHLKVNVDMPINGRAADPSEERAALLGIREFGTKVKSSLSRVIEAIRVRWLWLVGRKHEDMLIRLKSRYDLKGEELVKKRAYFQWVAFVKFVSKSPEEEMFSTLARHYNDDELIDILGFTAKKYDAKLMGLLDAKRSGNDAFMELQLDKATTKLSENPTFFRWLAFLAAKDRNLLEQEMFSTLVRHKTRDELIDTLVFAAKYDTEIKKCLDAELSVETAFTRMQLDKATTKLSENPVFFRWLAFLASKDRNLLESKMIWTVSRHNTGNQLLDAIAFAAQYDPKLIKLLDLNISGYDAFRELQLHASTTKLSEDPDFFRWLAFLAAKDRKSLEPQMFSTLVRHYHGDERVDALRFAAKYGPQLSKWLLDRDGDAVFMELHLDEATMKPSENLDFLWWIAFLAAKDRNLLKSDMIWTVSRHLSGDELVDALAVAAHYDPELQSLIYTHPTTPSDLVKRFGLESVSKNNVGTIFNGRGFFKLFAYLSATEKETVYTKMIEILKQFCSTDKDLDKLLAEGSYAVGAQSFSMTMLYSHISQWPKKDKKDWTNIFKMLKLDKEIGRPLFERPQLKLFADYMKPLPKENMEHPSDFDRNIFDTVKTAYNTKELRKLIDESKSDPFGLVATIRILLDEHEKSSSTSTMKNLLGLKKQNNSGGR
;
A
#
# COMPACT_ATOMS: atom_id res chain seq x y z
N MET A 1 44.04 -68.30 80.98
CA MET A 1 44.24 -66.83 81.07
C MET A 1 45.24 -66.43 79.99
N MET A 2 44.77 -65.64 79.03
CA MET A 2 45.49 -65.15 77.86
C MET A 2 45.86 -63.69 78.04
N HIS A 3 46.96 -63.25 77.45
CA HIS A 3 47.00 -62.00 76.68
C HIS A 3 48.16 -62.03 75.69
N LYS A 4 47.86 -61.76 74.42
CA LYS A 4 48.83 -61.38 73.38
C LYS A 4 48.46 -59.98 72.89
N ASN A 5 49.46 -59.12 72.77
CA ASN A 5 49.45 -58.01 71.83
C ASN A 5 50.88 -57.72 71.40
N VAL A 6 51.08 -57.65 70.09
CA VAL A 6 52.28 -57.13 69.43
C VAL A 6 51.78 -56.31 68.24
N SER A 7 52.31 -55.11 68.06
CA SER A 7 52.63 -54.61 66.71
C SER A 7 53.64 -53.45 66.77
N VAL A 8 54.50 -53.44 65.76
CA VAL A 8 55.77 -52.73 65.62
C VAL A 8 55.69 -51.71 64.48
N LYS A 9 56.45 -50.62 64.61
CA LYS A 9 56.72 -49.56 63.62
C LYS A 9 57.37 -50.08 62.33
N ARG A 10 57.14 -49.42 61.19
CA ARG A 10 58.21 -48.78 60.35
C ARG A 10 57.66 -48.05 59.11
N HIS A 11 58.42 -47.04 58.71
CA HIS A 11 58.28 -46.16 57.53
C HIS A 11 58.64 -46.85 56.22
N LEU A 12 58.08 -46.38 55.09
CA LEU A 12 58.80 -45.90 53.90
C LEU A 12 57.82 -45.45 52.81
N LYS A 13 58.29 -44.56 51.93
CA LYS A 13 57.54 -43.73 50.96
C LYS A 13 57.87 -44.18 49.53
N VAL A 14 56.96 -43.87 48.59
CA VAL A 14 57.11 -43.88 47.11
C VAL A 14 56.96 -45.30 46.50
N ASN A 15 56.16 -45.61 45.47
CA ASN A 15 55.84 -44.89 44.24
C ASN A 15 54.45 -45.26 43.66
N VAL A 16 53.99 -44.40 42.74
CA VAL A 16 52.76 -44.47 41.94
C VAL A 16 52.88 -45.53 40.84
N ASP A 17 51.85 -46.37 40.67
CA ASP A 17 51.30 -46.85 39.38
C ASP A 17 50.09 -47.76 39.61
N MET A 18 48.91 -47.39 39.11
CA MET A 18 47.88 -48.32 38.58
C MET A 18 46.63 -47.59 38.04
N PRO A 19 45.81 -48.22 37.18
CA PRO A 19 45.69 -47.83 35.77
C PRO A 19 44.29 -47.33 35.40
N ILE A 20 44.24 -46.70 34.23
CA ILE A 20 43.00 -46.43 33.49
C ILE A 20 42.42 -47.77 33.04
N ASN A 21 41.22 -48.11 33.49
CA ASN A 21 40.32 -48.99 32.74
C ASN A 21 38.86 -48.62 33.02
N GLY A 22 38.17 -48.22 31.95
CA GLY A 22 36.75 -47.96 31.94
C GLY A 22 35.95 -49.25 32.05
N ARG A 23 34.90 -49.21 32.87
CA ARG A 23 33.77 -50.13 32.80
C ARG A 23 32.50 -49.31 32.90
N ALA A 24 31.67 -49.37 31.87
CA ALA A 24 30.37 -48.73 31.83
C ALA A 24 29.49 -49.28 32.97
N ALA A 25 28.89 -48.40 33.74
CA ALA A 25 27.91 -48.76 34.76
C ALA A 25 26.56 -49.06 34.10
N ASP A 26 25.97 -50.19 34.47
CA ASP A 26 24.67 -50.71 34.05
C ASP A 26 23.51 -49.89 34.68
N PRO A 27 22.50 -49.43 33.90
CA PRO A 27 21.38 -48.63 34.42
C PRO A 27 20.38 -49.39 35.33
N SER A 28 20.55 -50.70 35.53
CA SER A 28 19.63 -51.51 36.33
C SER A 28 19.87 -51.45 37.84
N GLU A 29 21.07 -51.07 38.29
CA GLU A 29 21.39 -50.94 39.73
C GLU A 29 20.82 -49.66 40.38
N GLU A 30 20.60 -48.58 39.62
CA GLU A 30 20.01 -47.34 40.16
C GLU A 30 18.50 -47.47 40.47
N ARG A 31 17.82 -48.48 39.94
CA ARG A 31 16.39 -48.72 40.23
C ARG A 31 16.14 -49.53 41.50
N ALA A 32 17.12 -50.29 41.98
CA ALA A 32 16.99 -51.09 43.21
C ALA A 32 17.17 -50.27 44.51
N ALA A 33 17.78 -49.07 44.41
CA ALA A 33 18.03 -48.21 45.57
C ALA A 33 16.77 -47.48 46.12
N LEU A 34 15.63 -47.53 45.42
CA LEU A 34 14.43 -46.77 45.78
C LEU A 34 13.37 -47.54 46.61
N LEU A 35 13.56 -48.84 46.90
CA LEU A 35 12.51 -49.65 47.56
C LEU A 35 12.83 -50.21 48.96
N GLY A 36 13.94 -49.82 49.60
CA GLY A 36 14.36 -50.36 50.91
C GLY A 36 14.19 -49.46 52.14
N ILE A 37 13.29 -48.48 52.13
CA ILE A 37 13.35 -47.32 53.07
C ILE A 37 12.69 -47.55 54.45
N ARG A 38 12.03 -48.68 54.74
CA ARG A 38 11.21 -48.78 55.98
C ARG A 38 11.84 -49.47 57.21
N GLU A 39 12.96 -50.20 57.11
CA GLU A 39 13.53 -50.94 58.27
C GLU A 39 14.88 -50.44 58.80
N PHE A 40 15.43 -49.35 58.28
CA PHE A 40 16.75 -48.82 58.70
C PHE A 40 16.65 -47.66 59.73
N GLY A 41 15.61 -47.64 60.58
CA GLY A 41 15.21 -46.48 61.36
C GLY A 41 15.99 -46.17 62.66
N THR A 42 16.71 -47.13 63.26
CA THR A 42 17.26 -46.95 64.63
C THR A 42 18.79 -46.91 64.70
N LYS A 43 19.52 -47.46 63.73
CA LYS A 43 21.00 -47.48 63.70
C LYS A 43 21.65 -46.24 63.05
N VAL A 44 20.84 -45.32 62.51
CA VAL A 44 21.28 -44.17 61.69
C VAL A 44 21.60 -42.91 62.52
N LYS A 45 21.06 -42.78 63.74
CA LYS A 45 21.16 -41.55 64.56
C LYS A 45 22.59 -41.15 64.98
N SER A 46 23.48 -42.11 65.24
CA SER A 46 24.87 -41.81 65.67
C SER A 46 25.82 -41.53 64.50
N SER A 47 25.61 -42.18 63.35
CA SER A 47 26.31 -41.90 62.10
C SER A 47 25.85 -40.58 61.46
N LEU A 48 24.56 -40.22 61.60
CA LEU A 48 24.03 -38.92 61.18
C LEU A 48 24.70 -37.75 61.89
N SER A 49 25.06 -37.86 63.18
CA SER A 49 25.71 -36.75 63.89
C SER A 49 27.10 -36.40 63.32
N ARG A 50 27.91 -37.42 62.98
CA ARG A 50 29.23 -37.23 62.36
C ARG A 50 29.14 -36.84 60.88
N VAL A 51 28.10 -37.30 60.17
CA VAL A 51 27.79 -36.89 58.79
C VAL A 51 27.22 -35.46 58.75
N ILE A 52 26.43 -35.04 59.74
CA ILE A 52 25.90 -33.68 59.87
C ILE A 52 27.03 -32.69 60.15
N GLU A 53 28.06 -33.05 60.95
CA GLU A 53 29.24 -32.20 61.12
C GLU A 53 30.17 -32.18 59.90
N ALA A 54 30.32 -33.29 59.18
CA ALA A 54 31.03 -33.29 57.89
C ALA A 54 30.28 -32.53 56.79
N ILE A 55 28.94 -32.57 56.81
CA ILE A 55 28.05 -31.80 55.92
C ILE A 55 28.10 -30.32 56.30
N ARG A 56 28.11 -29.95 57.59
CA ARG A 56 28.23 -28.56 58.06
C ARG A 56 29.58 -27.93 57.73
N VAL A 57 30.69 -28.67 57.85
CA VAL A 57 32.03 -28.19 57.47
C VAL A 57 32.22 -28.07 55.95
N ARG A 58 31.59 -28.94 55.15
CA ARG A 58 31.52 -28.80 53.67
C ARG A 58 30.54 -27.70 53.23
N TRP A 59 29.47 -27.48 54.01
CA TRP A 59 28.53 -26.36 53.87
C TRP A 59 29.23 -25.01 54.10
N LEU A 60 30.06 -24.89 55.13
CA LEU A 60 30.80 -23.66 55.46
C LEU A 60 31.86 -23.26 54.40
N TRP A 61 32.33 -24.20 53.57
CA TRP A 61 33.23 -23.90 52.44
C TRP A 61 32.49 -23.41 51.17
N LEU A 62 31.18 -23.71 51.05
CA LEU A 62 30.33 -23.36 49.91
C LEU A 62 29.48 -22.10 50.15
N VAL A 63 29.20 -21.77 51.42
CA VAL A 63 28.36 -20.63 51.84
C VAL A 63 29.05 -19.26 51.60
N GLY A 64 30.33 -19.22 51.22
CA GLY A 64 31.07 -17.96 51.07
C GLY A 64 31.26 -17.41 49.65
N ARG A 65 30.89 -18.14 48.59
CA ARG A 65 31.13 -17.69 47.20
C ARG A 65 29.94 -17.98 46.31
N LYS A 66 29.41 -16.93 45.69
CA LYS A 66 28.20 -16.89 44.86
C LYS A 66 28.11 -18.12 43.96
N HIS A 67 26.94 -18.75 43.86
CA HIS A 67 26.77 -20.01 43.13
C HIS A 67 27.17 -19.92 41.63
N GLU A 68 27.13 -18.71 41.09
CA GLU A 68 27.72 -18.28 39.82
C GLU A 68 29.22 -18.68 39.69
N ASP A 69 30.00 -18.60 40.77
CA ASP A 69 31.42 -18.98 40.80
C ASP A 69 31.64 -20.47 40.54
N MET A 70 30.68 -21.35 40.84
CA MET A 70 30.82 -22.79 40.58
C MET A 70 30.68 -23.07 39.08
N LEU A 71 29.69 -22.46 38.42
CA LEU A 71 29.47 -22.60 36.98
C LEU A 71 30.60 -21.92 36.18
N ILE A 72 31.02 -20.71 36.58
CA ILE A 72 32.16 -20.01 35.97
C ILE A 72 33.44 -20.85 36.07
N ARG A 73 33.71 -21.45 37.24
CA ARG A 73 34.88 -22.33 37.42
C ARG A 73 34.79 -23.59 36.56
N LEU A 74 33.60 -24.15 36.38
CA LEU A 74 33.37 -25.30 35.50
C LEU A 74 33.62 -24.96 34.04
N LYS A 75 33.04 -23.85 33.56
CA LYS A 75 33.26 -23.37 32.19
C LYS A 75 34.74 -23.06 31.95
N SER A 76 35.36 -22.25 32.82
CA SER A 76 36.74 -21.78 32.65
C SER A 76 37.78 -22.90 32.75
N ARG A 77 37.55 -23.93 33.57
CA ARG A 77 38.51 -25.03 33.78
C ARG A 77 38.55 -26.01 32.61
N TYR A 78 37.46 -26.12 31.85
CA TYR A 78 37.28 -27.20 30.89
C TYR A 78 36.85 -26.72 29.49
N ASP A 79 36.75 -25.41 29.28
CA ASP A 79 36.27 -24.77 28.03
C ASP A 79 34.98 -25.40 27.49
N LEU A 80 34.04 -25.70 28.39
CA LEU A 80 32.83 -26.46 28.05
C LEU A 80 31.84 -25.59 27.27
N LYS A 81 31.43 -26.07 26.10
CA LYS A 81 30.45 -25.43 25.22
C LYS A 81 29.17 -26.23 25.12
N GLY A 82 28.03 -25.54 25.10
CA GLY A 82 26.71 -26.13 24.87
C GLY A 82 26.44 -27.39 25.70
N GLU A 83 26.03 -28.46 25.03
CA GLU A 83 25.66 -29.75 25.64
C GLU A 83 26.76 -30.44 26.46
N GLU A 84 28.05 -30.11 26.26
CA GLU A 84 29.15 -30.73 26.99
C GLU A 84 29.11 -30.41 28.49
N LEU A 85 28.56 -29.24 28.84
CA LEU A 85 28.32 -28.85 30.22
C LEU A 85 27.37 -29.85 30.91
N VAL A 86 26.27 -30.19 30.24
CA VAL A 86 25.21 -31.05 30.79
C VAL A 86 25.71 -32.49 31.00
N LYS A 87 26.72 -32.92 30.24
CA LYS A 87 27.35 -34.23 30.41
C LYS A 87 28.22 -34.32 31.68
N LYS A 88 28.55 -33.21 32.34
CA LYS A 88 29.41 -33.22 33.54
C LYS A 88 28.61 -33.42 34.81
N ARG A 89 29.09 -34.30 35.69
CA ARG A 89 28.52 -34.51 37.03
C ARG A 89 28.38 -33.23 37.85
N ALA A 90 29.32 -32.30 37.69
CA ALA A 90 29.34 -31.06 38.44
C ALA A 90 28.22 -30.08 38.03
N TYR A 91 27.69 -30.17 36.81
CA TYR A 91 26.49 -29.44 36.40
C TYR A 91 25.27 -29.86 37.22
N PHE A 92 25.06 -31.16 37.43
CA PHE A 92 23.94 -31.65 38.26
C PHE A 92 24.09 -31.28 39.74
N GLN A 93 25.32 -31.20 40.24
CA GLN A 93 25.58 -30.70 41.60
C GLN A 93 25.21 -29.23 41.73
N TRP A 94 25.51 -28.44 40.70
CA TRP A 94 25.11 -27.04 40.61
C TRP A 94 23.59 -26.90 40.52
N VAL A 95 22.91 -27.63 39.64
CA VAL A 95 21.42 -27.66 39.56
C VAL A 95 20.79 -28.01 40.91
N ALA A 96 21.28 -29.06 41.57
CA ALA A 96 20.77 -29.47 42.89
C ALA A 96 21.00 -28.40 43.96
N PHE A 97 22.14 -27.69 43.89
CA PHE A 97 22.42 -26.57 44.77
C PHE A 97 21.43 -25.43 44.54
N VAL A 98 21.20 -25.00 43.29
CA VAL A 98 20.25 -23.91 42.99
C VAL A 98 18.86 -24.23 43.47
N LYS A 99 18.38 -25.45 43.19
CA LYS A 99 17.07 -25.93 43.68
C LYS A 99 16.96 -25.93 45.20
N PHE A 100 18.08 -26.08 45.90
CA PHE A 100 18.11 -26.08 47.34
C PHE A 100 18.13 -24.66 47.93
N VAL A 101 18.83 -23.71 47.30
CA VAL A 101 19.02 -22.35 47.87
C VAL A 101 18.06 -21.30 47.34
N SER A 102 17.52 -21.50 46.13
CA SER A 102 16.75 -20.49 45.41
C SER A 102 15.24 -20.64 45.63
N LYS A 103 14.54 -19.51 45.70
CA LYS A 103 13.06 -19.47 45.68
C LYS A 103 12.49 -19.57 44.26
N SER A 104 13.28 -19.23 43.24
CA SER A 104 12.95 -19.39 41.82
C SER A 104 14.12 -20.09 41.09
N PRO A 105 14.36 -21.38 41.37
CA PRO A 105 15.54 -22.08 40.88
C PRO A 105 15.72 -22.02 39.37
N GLU A 106 14.63 -22.14 38.61
CA GLU A 106 14.64 -22.14 37.16
C GLU A 106 15.07 -20.80 36.56
N GLU A 107 14.60 -19.69 37.13
CA GLU A 107 15.02 -18.34 36.76
C GLU A 107 16.49 -18.10 37.10
N GLU A 108 16.93 -18.52 38.29
CA GLU A 108 18.31 -18.35 38.72
C GLU A 108 19.28 -19.21 37.89
N MET A 109 18.88 -20.43 37.54
CA MET A 109 19.64 -21.28 36.62
C MET A 109 19.72 -20.64 35.22
N PHE A 110 18.59 -20.21 34.66
CA PHE A 110 18.53 -19.60 33.33
C PHE A 110 19.36 -18.32 33.26
N SER A 111 19.19 -17.41 34.22
CA SER A 111 19.92 -16.15 34.28
C SER A 111 21.44 -16.34 34.43
N THR A 112 21.87 -17.34 35.19
CA THR A 112 23.28 -17.68 35.31
C THR A 112 23.81 -18.24 34.00
N LEU A 113 23.09 -19.15 33.35
CA LEU A 113 23.51 -19.69 32.05
C LEU A 113 23.55 -18.60 30.97
N ALA A 114 22.53 -17.75 30.87
CA ALA A 114 22.44 -16.66 29.89
C ALA A 114 23.51 -15.57 30.05
N ARG A 115 24.09 -15.40 31.25
CA ARG A 115 25.23 -14.48 31.45
C ARG A 115 26.54 -15.03 30.93
N HIS A 116 26.70 -16.35 30.93
CA HIS A 116 27.99 -17.00 30.68
C HIS A 116 28.05 -17.70 29.33
N TYR A 117 26.93 -18.05 28.71
CA TYR A 117 26.83 -18.75 27.43
C TYR A 117 26.16 -17.86 26.38
N ASN A 118 26.59 -17.99 25.11
CA ASN A 118 25.88 -17.33 24.00
C ASN A 118 24.56 -18.04 23.68
N ASP A 119 23.73 -17.42 22.84
CA ASP A 119 22.37 -17.91 22.54
C ASP A 119 22.37 -19.34 21.96
N ASP A 120 23.29 -19.64 21.02
CA ASP A 120 23.41 -20.98 20.43
C ASP A 120 23.79 -22.04 21.49
N GLU A 121 24.79 -21.74 22.33
CA GLU A 121 25.21 -22.64 23.41
C GLU A 121 24.10 -22.86 24.44
N LEU A 122 23.31 -21.82 24.73
CA LEU A 122 22.19 -21.90 25.68
C LEU A 122 21.06 -22.77 25.12
N ILE A 123 20.73 -22.61 23.83
CA ILE A 123 19.74 -23.45 23.13
C ILE A 123 20.19 -24.92 23.15
N ASP A 124 21.47 -25.19 22.89
CA ASP A 124 22.02 -26.55 22.93
C ASP A 124 21.91 -27.16 24.34
N ILE A 125 22.23 -26.39 25.39
CA ILE A 125 22.09 -26.82 26.79
C ILE A 125 20.63 -27.17 27.10
N LEU A 126 19.70 -26.29 26.76
CA LEU A 126 18.27 -26.47 27.04
C LEU A 126 17.69 -27.66 26.26
N GLY A 127 17.95 -27.72 24.96
CA GLY A 127 17.46 -28.77 24.08
C GLY A 127 18.00 -30.15 24.46
N PHE A 128 19.29 -30.25 24.77
CA PHE A 128 19.89 -31.51 25.24
C PHE A 128 19.33 -31.94 26.59
N THR A 129 19.13 -30.99 27.51
CA THR A 129 18.55 -31.28 28.83
C THR A 129 17.13 -31.84 28.70
N ALA A 130 16.29 -31.25 27.86
CA ALA A 130 14.94 -31.74 27.58
C ALA A 130 14.95 -33.14 26.98
N LYS A 131 15.79 -33.38 25.95
CA LYS A 131 15.85 -34.68 25.26
C LYS A 131 16.33 -35.83 26.15
N LYS A 132 17.25 -35.55 27.07
CA LYS A 132 17.92 -36.63 27.81
C LYS A 132 17.36 -36.86 29.20
N TYR A 133 16.79 -35.83 29.83
CA TYR A 133 16.46 -35.86 31.26
C TYR A 133 15.03 -35.46 31.60
N ASP A 134 14.19 -35.08 30.63
CA ASP A 134 12.77 -34.79 30.86
C ASP A 134 11.87 -35.73 30.03
N ALA A 135 11.50 -36.87 30.64
CA ALA A 135 10.70 -37.90 29.99
C ALA A 135 9.33 -37.40 29.48
N LYS A 136 8.74 -36.38 30.14
CA LYS A 136 7.48 -35.78 29.68
C LYS A 136 7.71 -34.99 28.39
N LEU A 137 8.76 -34.18 28.33
CA LEU A 137 9.10 -33.43 27.11
C LEU A 137 9.50 -34.35 25.97
N MET A 138 10.24 -35.43 26.26
CA MET A 138 10.54 -36.46 25.26
C MET A 138 9.28 -37.10 24.68
N GLY A 139 8.30 -37.45 25.52
CA GLY A 139 7.01 -37.94 25.04
C GLY A 139 6.29 -36.94 24.11
N LEU A 140 6.37 -35.64 24.39
CA LEU A 140 5.80 -34.59 23.53
C LEU A 140 6.55 -34.47 22.20
N LEU A 141 7.88 -34.60 22.22
CA LEU A 141 8.74 -34.56 21.03
C LEU A 141 8.47 -35.78 20.13
N ASP A 142 8.41 -36.98 20.72
CA ASP A 142 8.11 -38.23 20.01
C ASP A 142 6.71 -38.20 19.40
N ALA A 143 5.74 -37.59 20.11
CA ALA A 143 4.40 -37.36 19.62
C ALA A 143 4.29 -36.21 18.58
N LYS A 144 5.41 -35.56 18.23
CA LYS A 144 5.48 -34.44 17.27
C LYS A 144 4.50 -33.30 17.58
N ARG A 145 4.30 -33.01 18.88
CA ARG A 145 3.40 -31.94 19.32
C ARG A 145 3.89 -30.56 18.83
N SER A 146 2.94 -29.66 18.54
CA SER A 146 3.31 -28.27 18.22
C SER A 146 3.79 -27.53 19.49
N GLY A 147 4.52 -26.43 19.34
CA GLY A 147 4.88 -25.56 20.47
C GLY A 147 3.65 -25.11 21.26
N ASN A 148 2.57 -24.80 20.55
CA ASN A 148 1.28 -24.45 21.13
C ASN A 148 0.64 -25.61 21.91
N ASP A 149 0.67 -26.85 21.39
CA ASP A 149 0.09 -27.99 22.10
C ASP A 149 0.87 -28.30 23.38
N ALA A 150 2.20 -28.23 23.31
CA ALA A 150 3.06 -28.39 24.49
C ALA A 150 2.78 -27.29 25.53
N PHE A 151 2.52 -26.05 25.09
CA PHE A 151 2.16 -24.95 25.98
C PHE A 151 0.86 -25.21 26.76
N MET A 152 -0.18 -25.68 26.04
CA MET A 152 -1.47 -26.06 26.65
C MET A 152 -1.34 -27.28 27.56
N GLU A 153 -0.57 -28.29 27.17
CA GLU A 153 -0.37 -29.53 27.96
C GLU A 153 0.48 -29.30 29.22
N LEU A 154 1.32 -28.27 29.19
CA LEU A 154 2.03 -27.74 30.35
C LEU A 154 1.18 -26.76 31.17
N GLN A 155 -0.07 -26.50 30.77
CA GLN A 155 -1.03 -25.63 31.45
C GLN A 155 -0.53 -24.20 31.64
N LEU A 156 0.33 -23.73 30.73
CA LEU A 156 0.88 -22.37 30.77
C LEU A 156 -0.15 -21.31 30.38
N ASP A 157 -1.19 -21.70 29.64
CA ASP A 157 -2.37 -20.86 29.34
C ASP A 157 -3.11 -20.46 30.63
N LYS A 158 -3.17 -21.36 31.61
CA LYS A 158 -3.88 -21.17 32.89
C LYS A 158 -3.01 -20.67 34.03
N ALA A 159 -1.73 -20.40 33.78
CA ALA A 159 -0.82 -19.90 34.81
C ALA A 159 -1.33 -18.56 35.37
N THR A 160 -1.51 -18.48 36.68
CA THR A 160 -1.94 -17.25 37.39
C THR A 160 -0.77 -16.38 37.84
N THR A 161 0.44 -16.93 37.84
CA THR A 161 1.69 -16.20 38.09
C THR A 161 2.32 -15.74 36.79
N LYS A 162 3.19 -14.72 36.86
CA LYS A 162 3.94 -14.25 35.69
C LYS A 162 4.70 -15.40 35.05
N LEU A 163 4.70 -15.49 33.72
CA LEU A 163 5.37 -16.57 33.00
C LEU A 163 6.86 -16.66 33.33
N SER A 164 7.53 -15.51 33.47
CA SER A 164 8.95 -15.44 33.85
C SER A 164 9.26 -16.04 35.23
N GLU A 165 8.25 -16.08 36.11
CA GLU A 165 8.34 -16.64 37.46
C GLU A 165 7.82 -18.08 37.52
N ASN A 166 7.22 -18.58 36.43
CA ASN A 166 6.68 -19.93 36.35
C ASN A 166 7.78 -20.92 35.90
N PRO A 167 8.20 -21.88 36.74
CA PRO A 167 9.25 -22.84 36.39
C PRO A 167 8.89 -23.72 35.18
N THR A 168 7.60 -23.90 34.90
CA THR A 168 7.11 -24.66 33.75
C THR A 168 7.33 -23.92 32.43
N PHE A 169 7.45 -22.59 32.45
CA PHE A 169 7.75 -21.79 31.26
C PHE A 169 9.12 -22.14 30.70
N PHE A 170 10.14 -22.27 31.56
CA PHE A 170 11.49 -22.69 31.13
C PHE A 170 11.53 -24.12 30.59
N ARG A 171 10.64 -25.01 31.07
CA ARG A 171 10.48 -26.37 30.49
C ARG A 171 9.91 -26.31 29.09
N TRP A 172 8.96 -25.42 28.83
CA TRP A 172 8.44 -25.20 27.49
C TRP A 172 9.48 -24.60 26.54
N LEU A 173 10.29 -23.64 26.99
CA LEU A 173 11.42 -23.14 26.19
C LEU A 173 12.42 -24.25 25.84
N ALA A 174 12.71 -25.13 26.80
CA ALA A 174 13.57 -26.30 26.57
C ALA A 174 12.96 -27.29 25.55
N PHE A 175 11.63 -27.45 25.55
CA PHE A 175 10.93 -28.20 24.52
C PHE A 175 11.09 -27.58 23.13
N LEU A 176 10.88 -26.27 22.99
CA LEU A 176 11.05 -25.58 21.71
C LEU A 176 12.50 -25.70 21.19
N ALA A 177 13.49 -25.52 22.07
CA ALA A 177 14.91 -25.72 21.77
C ALA A 177 15.23 -27.14 21.31
N ALA A 178 14.60 -28.14 21.92
CA ALA A 178 14.78 -29.53 21.53
C ALA A 178 14.10 -29.87 20.19
N LYS A 179 12.94 -29.28 19.92
CA LYS A 179 12.11 -29.54 18.74
C LYS A 179 12.72 -28.96 17.47
N ASP A 180 12.92 -27.65 17.45
CA ASP A 180 13.53 -26.95 16.31
C ASP A 180 14.19 -25.65 16.78
N ARG A 181 15.53 -25.66 16.82
CA ARG A 181 16.33 -24.49 17.20
C ARG A 181 16.12 -23.28 16.29
N ASN A 182 15.78 -23.50 15.01
CA ASN A 182 15.66 -22.42 14.04
C ASN A 182 14.29 -21.73 14.10
N LEU A 183 13.29 -22.42 14.63
CA LEU A 183 11.91 -21.91 14.75
C LEU A 183 11.52 -21.55 16.18
N LEU A 184 12.45 -21.71 17.15
CA LEU A 184 12.20 -21.47 18.57
C LEU A 184 11.56 -20.10 18.81
N GLU A 185 12.18 -19.03 18.32
CA GLU A 185 11.69 -17.67 18.55
C GLU A 185 10.31 -17.46 17.93
N GLN A 186 10.10 -17.93 16.70
CA GLN A 186 8.82 -17.80 16.00
C GLN A 186 7.69 -18.59 16.67
N GLU A 187 7.91 -19.85 17.04
CA GLU A 187 6.92 -20.67 17.76
C GLU A 187 6.64 -20.11 19.16
N MET A 188 7.67 -19.58 19.83
CA MET A 188 7.52 -18.95 21.14
C MET A 188 6.59 -17.74 21.05
N PHE A 189 6.88 -16.79 20.17
CA PHE A 189 6.10 -15.56 20.06
C PHE A 189 4.67 -15.80 19.58
N SER A 190 4.48 -16.62 18.54
CA SER A 190 3.15 -16.95 18.04
C SER A 190 2.26 -17.62 19.11
N THR A 191 2.83 -18.45 19.97
CA THR A 191 2.11 -19.08 21.08
C THR A 191 1.77 -18.07 22.18
N LEU A 192 2.71 -17.20 22.56
CA LEU A 192 2.49 -16.21 23.62
C LEU A 192 1.43 -15.17 23.21
N VAL A 193 1.49 -14.65 21.99
CA VAL A 193 0.49 -13.70 21.46
C VAL A 193 -0.92 -14.29 21.47
N ARG A 194 -1.05 -15.61 21.30
CA ARG A 194 -2.35 -16.29 21.26
C ARG A 194 -3.01 -16.46 22.63
N HIS A 195 -2.21 -16.69 23.67
CA HIS A 195 -2.71 -17.14 24.98
C HIS A 195 -2.47 -16.17 26.12
N LYS A 196 -1.70 -15.10 25.90
CA LYS A 196 -1.33 -14.17 26.97
C LYS A 196 -1.92 -12.79 26.73
N THR A 197 -2.25 -12.15 27.84
CA THR A 197 -2.69 -10.76 27.85
C THR A 197 -1.54 -9.84 27.41
N ARG A 198 -1.89 -8.63 26.99
CA ARG A 198 -0.94 -7.58 26.62
C ARG A 198 0.15 -7.39 27.69
N ASP A 199 -0.27 -7.25 28.95
CA ASP A 199 0.65 -6.96 30.05
C ASP A 199 1.58 -8.15 30.37
N GLU A 200 1.07 -9.38 30.29
CA GLU A 200 1.89 -10.59 30.47
C GLU A 200 2.94 -10.74 29.34
N LEU A 201 2.58 -10.43 28.10
CA LEU A 201 3.53 -10.47 26.99
C LEU A 201 4.60 -9.38 27.14
N ILE A 202 4.22 -8.16 27.50
CA ILE A 202 5.16 -7.05 27.76
C ILE A 202 6.12 -7.43 28.90
N ASP A 203 5.61 -7.98 30.01
CA ASP A 203 6.43 -8.44 31.12
C ASP A 203 7.43 -9.52 30.67
N THR A 204 7.01 -10.44 29.80
CA THR A 204 7.86 -11.49 29.24
C THR A 204 8.95 -10.92 28.32
N LEU A 205 8.61 -9.96 27.47
CA LEU A 205 9.56 -9.28 26.58
C LEU A 205 10.60 -8.47 27.37
N VAL A 206 10.15 -7.71 28.38
CA VAL A 206 11.05 -6.95 29.27
C VAL A 206 11.97 -7.89 30.06
N PHE A 207 11.47 -9.05 30.49
CA PHE A 207 12.30 -10.05 31.13
C PHE A 207 13.39 -10.58 30.19
N ALA A 208 13.04 -10.95 28.95
CA ALA A 208 14.00 -11.43 27.96
C ALA A 208 15.07 -10.37 27.61
N ALA A 209 14.65 -9.10 27.47
CA ALA A 209 15.54 -7.98 27.20
C ALA A 209 16.66 -7.77 28.24
N LYS A 210 16.45 -8.19 29.49
CA LYS A 210 17.49 -8.14 30.54
C LYS A 210 18.71 -9.00 30.23
N TYR A 211 18.60 -9.93 29.30
CA TYR A 211 19.68 -10.84 28.93
C TYR A 211 20.16 -10.63 27.49
N ASP A 212 19.38 -9.96 26.64
CA ASP A 212 19.76 -9.63 25.27
C ASP A 212 20.87 -8.56 25.23
N THR A 213 22.02 -8.94 24.67
CA THR A 213 23.19 -8.05 24.61
C THR A 213 23.01 -6.89 23.64
N GLU A 214 22.23 -7.05 22.58
CA GLU A 214 22.03 -5.99 21.59
C GLU A 214 21.02 -4.96 22.11
N ILE A 215 19.97 -5.40 22.82
CA ILE A 215 19.07 -4.48 23.52
C ILE A 215 19.82 -3.66 24.57
N LYS A 216 20.69 -4.29 25.38
CA LYS A 216 21.53 -3.58 26.35
C LYS A 216 22.39 -2.52 25.70
N LYS A 217 23.12 -2.85 24.63
CA LYS A 217 23.92 -1.87 23.88
C LYS A 217 23.05 -0.72 23.36
N CYS A 218 21.83 -1.00 22.89
CA CYS A 218 20.92 0.04 22.42
C CYS A 218 20.44 0.96 23.56
N LEU A 219 20.16 0.40 24.75
CA LEU A 219 19.76 1.14 25.93
C LEU A 219 20.93 1.97 26.51
N ASP A 220 22.12 1.37 26.63
CA ASP A 220 23.33 2.02 27.14
C ASP A 220 23.79 3.17 26.24
N ALA A 221 23.61 3.03 24.92
CA ALA A 221 23.88 4.09 23.94
C ALA A 221 22.72 5.10 23.81
N GLU A 222 21.68 4.99 24.64
CA GLU A 222 20.48 5.83 24.65
C GLU A 222 19.79 6.00 23.29
N LEU A 223 19.88 4.99 22.41
CA LEU A 223 19.40 5.10 21.02
C LEU A 223 17.92 5.53 20.95
N SER A 224 17.60 6.36 19.96
CA SER A 224 16.20 6.67 19.66
C SER A 224 15.45 5.41 19.19
N VAL A 225 14.12 5.43 19.31
CA VAL A 225 13.26 4.29 18.89
C VAL A 225 13.49 3.94 17.42
N GLU A 226 13.64 4.95 16.59
CA GLU A 226 13.84 4.88 15.15
C GLU A 226 15.25 4.38 14.82
N THR A 227 16.26 4.90 15.53
CA THR A 227 17.66 4.48 15.34
C THR A 227 17.81 3.00 15.70
N ALA A 228 17.17 2.54 16.77
CA ALA A 228 17.14 1.12 17.13
C ALA A 228 16.42 0.28 16.06
N PHE A 229 15.30 0.76 15.52
CA PHE A 229 14.55 0.08 14.45
C PHE A 229 15.41 -0.14 13.19
N THR A 230 16.08 0.90 12.72
CA THR A 230 16.98 0.83 11.55
C THR A 230 18.25 0.03 11.84
N ARG A 231 18.82 0.13 13.05
CA ARG A 231 19.99 -0.67 13.46
C ARG A 231 19.67 -2.17 13.41
N MET A 232 18.45 -2.55 13.78
CA MET A 232 17.95 -3.92 13.70
C MET A 232 17.50 -4.32 12.27
N GLN A 233 17.68 -3.44 11.27
CA GLN A 233 17.36 -3.66 9.86
C GLN A 233 15.87 -3.97 9.59
N LEU A 234 14.98 -3.52 10.48
CA LEU A 234 13.53 -3.74 10.34
C LEU A 234 12.91 -2.88 9.25
N ASP A 235 13.56 -1.78 8.85
CA ASP A 235 13.21 -0.97 7.69
C ASP A 235 13.48 -1.67 6.35
N LYS A 236 14.25 -2.76 6.37
CA LYS A 236 14.60 -3.57 5.18
C LYS A 236 13.98 -4.97 5.22
N ALA A 237 13.10 -5.23 6.19
CA ALA A 237 12.46 -6.53 6.31
C ALA A 237 11.60 -6.83 5.06
N THR A 238 11.81 -7.99 4.44
CA THR A 238 11.00 -8.45 3.31
C THR A 238 9.83 -9.34 3.74
N THR A 239 9.93 -9.94 4.92
CA THR A 239 8.87 -10.73 5.57
C THR A 239 7.93 -9.84 6.38
N LYS A 240 6.76 -10.36 6.74
CA LYS A 240 5.83 -9.63 7.61
C LYS A 240 6.48 -9.34 8.96
N LEU A 241 6.38 -8.11 9.43
CA LEU A 241 6.97 -7.70 10.72
C LEU A 241 6.44 -8.53 11.89
N SER A 242 5.15 -8.89 11.88
CA SER A 242 4.53 -9.75 12.89
C SER A 242 5.08 -11.18 12.92
N GLU A 243 5.74 -11.62 11.85
CA GLU A 243 6.37 -12.95 11.73
C GLU A 243 7.89 -12.86 11.87
N ASN A 244 8.45 -11.65 11.99
CA ASN A 244 9.89 -11.42 12.09
C ASN A 244 10.34 -11.42 13.56
N PRO A 245 11.19 -12.38 14.00
CA PRO A 245 11.65 -12.44 15.39
C PRO A 245 12.42 -11.19 15.83
N VAL A 246 13.12 -10.51 14.92
CA VAL A 246 13.84 -9.27 15.19
C VAL A 246 12.88 -8.13 15.55
N PHE A 247 11.65 -8.14 15.02
CA PHE A 247 10.64 -7.15 15.37
C PHE A 247 10.25 -7.27 16.85
N PHE A 248 10.13 -8.48 17.39
CA PHE A 248 9.86 -8.70 18.81
C PHE A 248 11.03 -8.28 19.71
N ARG A 249 12.28 -8.45 19.26
CA ARG A 249 13.46 -7.89 19.93
C ARG A 249 13.36 -6.37 20.03
N TRP A 250 12.91 -5.69 18.96
CA TRP A 250 12.67 -4.24 19.00
C TRP A 250 11.51 -3.84 19.92
N LEU A 251 10.42 -4.60 19.96
CA LEU A 251 9.33 -4.39 20.94
C LEU A 251 9.82 -4.54 22.38
N ALA A 252 10.70 -5.50 22.64
CA ALA A 252 11.33 -5.69 23.94
C ALA A 252 12.23 -4.50 24.32
N PHE A 253 12.97 -3.93 23.36
CA PHE A 253 13.72 -2.69 23.55
C PHE A 253 12.81 -1.52 23.92
N LEU A 254 11.71 -1.30 23.16
CA LEU A 254 10.70 -0.27 23.45
C LEU A 254 10.16 -0.41 24.87
N ALA A 255 9.66 -1.61 25.21
CA ALA A 255 9.06 -1.91 26.50
C ALA A 255 10.05 -1.72 27.67
N SER A 256 11.34 -2.00 27.44
CA SER A 256 12.40 -1.84 28.43
C SER A 256 12.81 -0.38 28.62
N LYS A 257 12.72 0.43 27.57
CA LYS A 257 13.01 1.86 27.63
C LYS A 257 11.88 2.63 28.33
N ASP A 258 10.64 2.43 27.88
CA ASP A 258 9.42 2.90 28.52
C ASP A 258 8.22 2.17 27.88
N ARG A 259 7.38 1.53 28.71
CA ARG A 259 6.19 0.80 28.26
C ARG A 259 5.23 1.67 27.45
N ASN A 260 5.16 2.98 27.74
CA ASN A 260 4.30 3.92 27.01
C ASN A 260 4.78 4.16 25.57
N LEU A 261 6.01 3.80 25.23
CA LEU A 261 6.52 3.89 23.85
C LEU A 261 5.88 2.85 22.94
N LEU A 262 5.39 1.73 23.47
CA LEU A 262 4.60 0.77 22.70
C LEU A 262 3.31 1.43 22.18
N GLU A 263 2.68 2.28 22.99
CA GLU A 263 1.46 3.00 22.61
C GLU A 263 1.77 4.21 21.73
N SER A 264 2.77 5.00 22.12
CA SER A 264 3.04 6.31 21.51
C SER A 264 3.90 6.25 20.24
N LYS A 265 4.80 5.26 20.12
CA LYS A 265 5.85 5.24 19.09
C LYS A 265 5.85 4.02 18.18
N MET A 266 5.25 2.89 18.58
CA MET A 266 5.28 1.67 17.77
C MET A 266 4.67 1.87 16.38
N ILE A 267 3.38 2.26 16.33
CA ILE A 267 2.65 2.50 15.07
C ILE A 267 3.41 3.53 14.24
N TRP A 268 3.72 4.68 14.84
CA TRP A 268 4.39 5.78 14.15
C TRP A 268 5.74 5.37 13.52
N THR A 269 6.57 4.61 14.25
CA THR A 269 7.88 4.17 13.75
C THR A 269 7.70 3.19 12.59
N VAL A 270 6.83 2.20 12.76
CA VAL A 270 6.58 1.22 11.71
C VAL A 270 6.00 1.88 10.45
N SER A 271 5.06 2.80 10.61
CA SER A 271 4.43 3.52 9.49
C SER A 271 5.36 4.46 8.74
N ARG A 272 6.43 4.93 9.36
CA ARG A 272 7.42 5.78 8.70
C ARG A 272 8.40 4.99 7.83
N HIS A 273 8.67 3.75 8.21
CA HIS A 273 9.67 2.89 7.56
C HIS A 273 9.07 1.81 6.66
N ASN A 274 7.74 1.62 6.68
CA ASN A 274 7.05 0.59 5.92
C ASN A 274 5.84 1.18 5.18
N THR A 275 5.52 0.62 4.02
CA THR A 275 4.37 1.02 3.18
C THR A 275 3.57 -0.20 2.72
N GLY A 276 2.39 0.03 2.14
CA GLY A 276 1.56 -1.04 1.57
C GLY A 276 1.22 -2.16 2.56
N ASN A 277 1.33 -3.42 2.11
CA ASN A 277 0.89 -4.57 2.90
C ASN A 277 1.70 -4.78 4.20
N GLN A 278 2.99 -4.45 4.22
CA GLN A 278 3.82 -4.58 5.41
C GLN A 278 3.36 -3.63 6.53
N LEU A 279 2.98 -2.41 6.14
CA LEU A 279 2.35 -1.47 7.05
C LEU A 279 1.03 -2.03 7.58
N LEU A 280 0.15 -2.55 6.72
CA LEU A 280 -1.14 -3.08 7.13
C LEU A 280 -1.03 -4.26 8.10
N ASP A 281 -0.05 -5.14 7.88
CA ASP A 281 0.19 -6.28 8.77
C ASP A 281 0.74 -5.81 10.13
N ALA A 282 1.62 -4.81 10.14
CA ALA A 282 2.11 -4.22 11.39
C ALA A 282 1.04 -3.42 12.14
N ILE A 283 0.14 -2.76 11.42
CA ILE A 283 -1.04 -2.09 11.94
C ILE A 283 -1.98 -3.08 12.63
N ALA A 284 -2.25 -4.22 11.98
CA ALA A 284 -3.11 -5.27 12.54
C ALA A 284 -2.50 -5.85 13.83
N PHE A 285 -1.18 -6.03 13.85
CA PHE A 285 -0.47 -6.42 15.05
C PHE A 285 -0.52 -5.33 16.13
N ALA A 286 -0.28 -4.08 15.75
CA ALA A 286 -0.23 -2.95 16.67
C ALA A 286 -1.58 -2.65 17.36
N ALA A 287 -2.69 -2.95 16.71
CA ALA A 287 -4.02 -2.84 17.29
C ALA A 287 -4.21 -3.67 18.56
N GLN A 288 -3.38 -4.69 18.81
CA GLN A 288 -3.39 -5.45 20.06
C GLN A 288 -2.76 -4.69 21.24
N TYR A 289 -1.98 -3.64 20.98
CA TYR A 289 -1.16 -2.94 21.98
C TYR A 289 -1.44 -1.45 22.11
N ASP A 290 -2.33 -0.88 21.31
CA ASP A 290 -2.71 0.53 21.38
C ASP A 290 -4.11 0.68 22.02
N PRO A 291 -4.21 1.11 23.30
CA PRO A 291 -5.49 1.26 23.98
C PRO A 291 -6.43 2.27 23.32
N LYS A 292 -5.90 3.33 22.69
CA LYS A 292 -6.75 4.28 21.95
C LYS A 292 -7.37 3.57 20.76
N LEU A 293 -6.58 2.77 20.04
CA LEU A 293 -7.07 2.04 18.87
C LEU A 293 -8.09 0.95 19.26
N ILE A 294 -7.82 0.20 20.32
CA ILE A 294 -8.74 -0.80 20.88
C ILE A 294 -10.07 -0.12 21.23
N LYS A 295 -10.03 0.99 21.96
CA LYS A 295 -11.22 1.76 22.32
C LYS A 295 -12.01 2.20 21.09
N LEU A 296 -11.34 2.70 20.05
CA LEU A 296 -12.01 3.11 18.81
C LEU A 296 -12.69 1.92 18.10
N LEU A 297 -12.02 0.75 18.07
CA LEU A 297 -12.57 -0.48 17.50
C LEU A 297 -13.79 -0.98 18.29
N ASP A 298 -13.75 -0.93 19.62
CA ASP A 298 -14.85 -1.32 20.50
C ASP A 298 -16.08 -0.42 20.33
N LEU A 299 -15.88 0.87 20.06
CA LEU A 299 -16.98 1.83 19.81
C LEU A 299 -17.70 1.56 18.47
N ASN A 300 -17.10 0.80 17.55
CA ASN A 300 -17.64 0.47 16.23
C ASN A 300 -18.10 1.70 15.39
N ILE A 301 -17.48 2.85 15.60
CA ILE A 301 -17.81 4.11 14.92
C ILE A 301 -17.36 4.12 13.44
N SER A 302 -17.82 5.08 12.65
CA SER A 302 -17.39 5.21 11.25
C SER A 302 -15.93 5.67 11.14
N GLY A 303 -15.29 5.47 9.97
CA GLY A 303 -13.95 5.99 9.71
C GLY A 303 -13.84 7.50 9.92
N TYR A 304 -14.86 8.25 9.50
CA TYR A 304 -14.95 9.70 9.69
C TYR A 304 -15.09 10.08 11.18
N ASP A 305 -15.88 9.34 11.95
CA ASP A 305 -16.02 9.59 13.38
C ASP A 305 -14.74 9.29 14.14
N ALA A 306 -14.05 8.19 13.80
CA ALA A 306 -12.73 7.90 14.37
C ALA A 306 -11.70 8.99 14.05
N PHE A 307 -11.75 9.57 12.85
CA PHE A 307 -10.93 10.72 12.47
C PHE A 307 -11.20 11.94 13.37
N ARG A 308 -12.46 12.15 13.76
CA ARG A 308 -12.85 13.23 14.67
C ARG A 308 -12.46 12.96 16.12
N GLU A 309 -12.67 11.74 16.60
CA GLU A 309 -12.28 11.31 17.95
C GLU A 309 -10.77 11.42 18.18
N LEU A 310 -9.98 11.15 17.14
CA LEU A 310 -8.53 11.35 17.12
C LEU A 310 -8.12 12.81 16.92
N GLN A 311 -9.07 13.75 16.85
CA GLN A 311 -8.86 15.18 16.69
C GLN A 311 -8.08 15.59 15.43
N LEU A 312 -8.00 14.71 14.42
CA LEU A 312 -7.25 14.97 13.19
C LEU A 312 -7.87 16.10 12.34
N HIS A 313 -9.18 16.30 12.46
CA HIS A 313 -9.91 17.40 11.83
C HIS A 313 -9.55 18.80 12.37
N ALA A 314 -8.99 18.88 13.58
CA ALA A 314 -8.62 20.13 14.25
C ALA A 314 -7.09 20.24 14.47
N SER A 315 -6.34 19.27 13.97
CA SER A 315 -4.88 19.22 14.10
C SER A 315 -4.24 20.34 13.28
N THR A 316 -3.41 21.16 13.93
CA THR A 316 -2.58 22.18 13.25
C THR A 316 -1.25 21.60 12.76
N THR A 317 -0.94 20.39 13.20
CA THR A 317 0.21 19.61 12.74
C THR A 317 -0.05 19.05 11.36
N LYS A 318 0.98 19.03 10.51
CA LYS A 318 0.90 18.36 9.21
C LYS A 318 0.54 16.90 9.43
N LEU A 319 -0.37 16.37 8.60
CA LEU A 319 -0.81 14.97 8.64
C LEU A 319 0.37 13.98 8.67
N SER A 320 1.47 14.32 8.00
CA SER A 320 2.69 13.52 7.93
C SER A 320 3.50 13.43 9.23
N GLU A 321 3.22 14.33 10.16
CA GLU A 321 3.91 14.45 11.44
C GLU A 321 2.99 14.05 12.61
N ASP A 322 1.69 13.89 12.36
CA ASP A 322 0.69 13.52 13.34
C ASP A 322 0.65 11.99 13.58
N PRO A 323 1.02 11.50 14.77
CA PRO A 323 0.98 10.08 15.08
C PRO A 323 -0.45 9.51 15.12
N ASP A 324 -1.46 10.33 15.42
CA ASP A 324 -2.85 9.89 15.45
C ASP A 324 -3.39 9.63 14.02
N PHE A 325 -2.78 10.21 12.97
CA PHE A 325 -3.12 9.86 11.59
C PHE A 325 -2.83 8.38 11.30
N PHE A 326 -1.68 7.87 11.77
CA PHE A 326 -1.35 6.46 11.58
C PHE A 326 -2.24 5.54 12.44
N ARG A 327 -2.71 6.00 13.60
CA ARG A 327 -3.73 5.27 14.38
C ARG A 327 -5.06 5.22 13.64
N TRP A 328 -5.43 6.29 12.97
CA TRP A 328 -6.63 6.31 12.13
C TRP A 328 -6.52 5.37 10.93
N LEU A 329 -5.39 5.38 10.22
CA LEU A 329 -5.12 4.38 9.17
C LEU A 329 -5.20 2.96 9.73
N ALA A 330 -4.66 2.77 10.94
CA ALA A 330 -4.69 1.48 11.61
C ALA A 330 -6.11 1.02 11.92
N PHE A 331 -6.96 1.95 12.35
CA PHE A 331 -8.38 1.72 12.62
C PHE A 331 -9.13 1.27 11.36
N LEU A 332 -8.95 2.00 10.25
CA LEU A 332 -9.59 1.66 8.98
C LEU A 332 -9.19 0.26 8.50
N ALA A 333 -7.90 -0.07 8.57
CA ALA A 333 -7.38 -1.37 8.17
C ALA A 333 -7.94 -2.52 9.00
N ALA A 334 -8.01 -2.33 10.32
CA ALA A 334 -8.49 -3.34 11.25
C ALA A 334 -10.01 -3.55 11.12
N LYS A 335 -10.78 -2.50 10.82
CA LYS A 335 -12.23 -2.59 10.63
C LYS A 335 -12.61 -3.27 9.32
N ASP A 336 -12.06 -2.79 8.21
CA ASP A 336 -12.24 -3.41 6.90
C ASP A 336 -11.14 -2.96 5.92
N ARG A 337 -10.19 -3.87 5.69
CA ARG A 337 -9.07 -3.64 4.77
C ARG A 337 -9.52 -3.33 3.34
N LYS A 338 -10.68 -3.81 2.88
CA LYS A 338 -11.17 -3.53 1.51
C LYS A 338 -11.70 -2.10 1.38
N SER A 339 -12.34 -1.57 2.41
CA SER A 339 -12.84 -0.18 2.40
C SER A 339 -11.84 0.84 2.97
N LEU A 340 -10.63 0.42 3.37
CA LEU A 340 -9.58 1.32 3.86
C LEU A 340 -9.34 2.49 2.91
N GLU A 341 -9.05 2.22 1.64
CA GLU A 341 -8.76 3.27 0.66
C GLU A 341 -9.99 4.17 0.44
N PRO A 342 -11.18 3.65 0.06
CA PRO A 342 -12.39 4.48 -0.09
C PRO A 342 -12.75 5.33 1.14
N GLN A 343 -12.65 4.78 2.36
CA GLN A 343 -12.93 5.52 3.59
C GLN A 343 -11.87 6.57 3.88
N MET A 344 -10.60 6.25 3.62
CA MET A 344 -9.50 7.19 3.76
C MET A 344 -9.70 8.39 2.83
N PHE A 345 -9.98 8.14 1.54
CA PHE A 345 -10.23 9.18 0.54
C PHE A 345 -11.43 10.05 0.88
N SER A 346 -12.59 9.43 1.10
CA SER A 346 -13.83 10.16 1.40
C SER A 346 -13.69 11.02 2.66
N THR A 347 -12.96 10.55 3.67
CA THR A 347 -12.71 11.33 4.89
C THR A 347 -11.79 12.53 4.63
N LEU A 348 -10.67 12.34 3.92
CA LEU A 348 -9.71 13.40 3.65
C LEU A 348 -10.26 14.46 2.68
N VAL A 349 -11.00 14.05 1.65
CA VAL A 349 -11.66 14.98 0.70
C VAL A 349 -12.74 15.79 1.39
N ARG A 350 -13.47 15.17 2.32
CA ARG A 350 -14.53 15.85 3.09
C ARG A 350 -13.97 16.88 4.07
N HIS A 351 -12.77 16.65 4.62
CA HIS A 351 -12.19 17.50 5.65
C HIS A 351 -11.22 18.56 5.13
N TYR A 352 -10.31 18.18 4.25
CA TYR A 352 -9.29 19.09 3.74
C TYR A 352 -9.79 19.79 2.48
N HIS A 353 -9.29 21.00 2.26
CA HIS A 353 -9.58 21.81 1.07
C HIS A 353 -8.28 22.35 0.49
N GLY A 354 -8.24 22.54 -0.83
CA GLY A 354 -7.09 23.15 -1.51
C GLY A 354 -5.77 22.41 -1.38
N ASP A 355 -4.68 23.17 -1.24
CA ASP A 355 -3.32 22.65 -1.08
C ASP A 355 -3.20 21.60 0.04
N GLU A 356 -3.87 21.82 1.16
CA GLU A 356 -3.87 20.86 2.28
C GLU A 356 -4.52 19.53 1.89
N ARG A 357 -5.57 19.56 1.06
CA ARG A 357 -6.20 18.34 0.53
C ARG A 357 -5.23 17.59 -0.35
N VAL A 358 -4.56 18.29 -1.27
CA VAL A 358 -3.61 17.70 -2.20
C VAL A 358 -2.46 17.04 -1.42
N ASP A 359 -1.90 17.74 -0.44
CA ASP A 359 -0.83 17.21 0.40
C ASP A 359 -1.29 16.03 1.26
N ALA A 360 -2.50 16.09 1.85
CA ALA A 360 -3.07 14.99 2.62
C ALA A 360 -3.31 13.74 1.76
N LEU A 361 -3.89 13.90 0.57
CA LEU A 361 -4.14 12.82 -0.38
C LEU A 361 -2.84 12.22 -0.89
N ARG A 362 -1.85 13.05 -1.22
CA ARG A 362 -0.52 12.59 -1.65
C ARG A 362 0.22 11.84 -0.55
N PHE A 363 0.06 12.27 0.70
CA PHE A 363 0.64 11.56 1.83
C PHE A 363 -0.06 10.22 2.05
N ALA A 364 -1.39 10.22 2.09
CA ALA A 364 -2.23 9.02 2.20
C ALA A 364 -1.97 8.00 1.07
N ALA A 365 -1.65 8.48 -0.13
CA ALA A 365 -1.35 7.64 -1.29
C ALA A 365 -0.18 6.67 -1.09
N LYS A 366 0.75 6.99 -0.18
CA LYS A 366 1.87 6.10 0.17
C LYS A 366 1.44 4.83 0.92
N TYR A 367 0.22 4.81 1.43
CA TYR A 367 -0.25 3.79 2.36
C TYR A 367 -1.40 2.94 1.81
N GLY A 368 -2.00 3.34 0.68
CA GLY A 368 -3.00 2.54 -0.05
C GLY A 368 -2.35 1.41 -0.86
N PRO A 369 -2.78 0.12 -0.69
CA PRO A 369 -2.21 -1.00 -1.44
C PRO A 369 -2.36 -0.89 -2.97
N GLN A 370 -3.54 -0.47 -3.43
CA GLN A 370 -3.81 -0.34 -4.87
C GLN A 370 -3.06 0.87 -5.43
N LEU A 371 -3.10 1.98 -4.69
CA LEU A 371 -2.46 3.21 -5.14
C LEU A 371 -0.92 3.10 -5.16
N SER A 372 -0.33 2.39 -4.20
CA SER A 372 1.10 2.06 -4.21
C SER A 372 1.50 1.22 -5.42
N LYS A 373 0.63 0.29 -5.85
CA LYS A 373 0.84 -0.52 -7.05
C LYS A 373 0.79 0.37 -8.30
N TRP A 374 -0.23 1.20 -8.45
CA TRP A 374 -0.35 2.11 -9.59
C TRP A 374 0.84 3.08 -9.70
N LEU A 375 1.35 3.59 -8.59
CA LEU A 375 2.50 4.51 -8.57
C LEU A 375 3.80 3.86 -9.06
N LEU A 376 3.91 2.53 -9.04
CA LEU A 376 5.10 1.81 -9.50
C LEU A 376 5.15 1.67 -11.03
N ASP A 377 4.03 1.34 -11.67
CA ASP A 377 4.04 0.86 -13.06
C ASP A 377 2.89 1.33 -13.96
N ARG A 378 1.98 2.19 -13.47
CA ARG A 378 0.85 2.70 -14.28
C ARG A 378 1.00 4.17 -14.65
N ASP A 379 0.46 4.52 -15.81
CA ASP A 379 0.26 5.90 -16.24
C ASP A 379 -1.17 6.39 -15.96
N GLY A 380 -1.40 7.69 -16.18
CA GLY A 380 -2.70 8.34 -15.97
C GLY A 380 -3.82 7.66 -16.74
N ASP A 381 -3.60 7.39 -18.02
CA ASP A 381 -4.63 6.85 -18.91
C ASP A 381 -5.01 5.42 -18.54
N ALA A 382 -4.03 4.58 -18.22
CA ALA A 382 -4.28 3.21 -17.80
C ALA A 382 -5.14 3.16 -16.53
N VAL A 383 -4.84 3.99 -15.52
CA VAL A 383 -5.65 4.05 -14.29
C VAL A 383 -7.05 4.61 -14.59
N PHE A 384 -7.17 5.59 -15.50
CA PHE A 384 -8.47 6.13 -15.91
C PHE A 384 -9.39 5.05 -16.51
N MET A 385 -8.83 4.21 -17.37
CA MET A 385 -9.54 3.09 -18.00
C MET A 385 -9.79 1.94 -17.02
N GLU A 386 -8.85 1.62 -16.12
CA GLU A 386 -9.03 0.62 -15.06
C GLU A 386 -10.18 1.01 -14.10
N LEU A 387 -10.41 2.32 -13.91
CA LEU A 387 -11.52 2.86 -13.12
C LEU A 387 -12.81 3.05 -13.93
N HIS A 388 -12.82 2.67 -15.22
CA HIS A 388 -13.98 2.81 -16.11
C HIS A 388 -14.57 4.24 -16.16
N LEU A 389 -13.71 5.25 -16.08
CA LEU A 389 -14.12 6.66 -16.02
C LEU A 389 -14.59 7.20 -17.38
N ASP A 390 -14.27 6.51 -18.47
CA ASP A 390 -14.72 6.79 -19.83
C ASP A 390 -16.20 6.43 -20.07
N GLU A 391 -16.72 5.47 -19.29
CA GLU A 391 -18.12 5.01 -19.36
C GLU A 391 -18.95 5.45 -18.15
N ALA A 392 -18.39 6.31 -17.28
CA ALA A 392 -19.04 6.72 -16.06
C ALA A 392 -20.30 7.55 -16.32
N THR A 393 -21.41 7.18 -15.66
CA THR A 393 -22.68 7.92 -15.74
C THR A 393 -22.74 9.11 -14.79
N MET A 394 -21.89 9.14 -13.77
CA MET A 394 -21.79 10.23 -12.80
C MET A 394 -20.80 11.30 -13.28
N LYS A 395 -21.10 12.56 -12.96
CA LYS A 395 -20.20 13.67 -13.27
C LYS A 395 -18.85 13.51 -12.56
N PRO A 396 -17.73 13.92 -13.17
CA PRO A 396 -16.40 13.87 -12.55
C PRO A 396 -16.31 14.44 -11.12
N SER A 397 -17.04 15.52 -10.83
CA SER A 397 -17.11 16.15 -9.51
C SER A 397 -17.85 15.33 -8.45
N GLU A 398 -18.72 14.42 -8.87
CA GLU A 398 -19.54 13.54 -8.02
C GLU A 398 -19.01 12.11 -8.00
N ASN A 399 -18.10 11.77 -8.91
CA ASN A 399 -17.52 10.44 -9.06
C ASN A 399 -16.28 10.28 -8.16
N LEU A 400 -16.39 9.43 -7.13
CA LEU A 400 -15.29 9.13 -6.21
C LEU A 400 -14.08 8.50 -6.90
N ASP A 401 -14.30 7.67 -7.93
CA ASP A 401 -13.22 7.06 -8.70
C ASP A 401 -12.48 8.12 -9.54
N PHE A 402 -13.19 9.14 -10.03
CA PHE A 402 -12.55 10.27 -10.70
C PHE A 402 -11.67 11.08 -9.74
N LEU A 403 -12.16 11.31 -8.51
CA LEU A 403 -11.35 11.95 -7.46
C LEU A 403 -10.14 11.08 -7.06
N TRP A 404 -10.30 9.76 -7.09
CA TRP A 404 -9.21 8.82 -6.83
C TRP A 404 -8.14 8.88 -7.93
N TRP A 405 -8.56 8.98 -9.19
CA TRP A 405 -7.67 9.20 -10.32
C TRP A 405 -6.91 10.53 -10.23
N ILE A 406 -7.57 11.61 -9.83
CA ILE A 406 -6.93 12.90 -9.56
C ILE A 406 -5.89 12.78 -8.44
N ALA A 407 -6.21 12.09 -7.34
CA ALA A 407 -5.27 11.86 -6.25
C ALA A 407 -4.03 11.05 -6.70
N PHE A 408 -4.24 10.05 -7.56
CA PHE A 408 -3.14 9.29 -8.18
C PHE A 408 -2.21 10.18 -9.00
N LEU A 409 -2.78 11.02 -9.88
CA LEU A 409 -2.02 11.96 -10.68
C LEU A 409 -1.24 12.97 -9.81
N ALA A 410 -1.88 13.54 -8.79
CA ALA A 410 -1.25 14.45 -7.84
C ALA A 410 -0.10 13.81 -7.06
N ALA A 411 -0.24 12.52 -6.73
CA ALA A 411 0.81 11.77 -6.04
C ALA A 411 2.04 11.57 -6.95
N LYS A 412 1.81 11.32 -8.24
CA LYS A 412 2.85 11.15 -9.27
C LYS A 412 3.54 12.47 -9.63
N ASP A 413 2.80 13.56 -9.74
CA ASP A 413 3.32 14.90 -10.03
C ASP A 413 2.48 16.00 -9.36
N ARG A 414 3.15 16.98 -8.73
CA ARG A 414 2.48 18.14 -8.11
C ARG A 414 1.77 19.04 -9.11
N ASN A 415 2.18 19.01 -10.38
CA ASN A 415 1.53 19.75 -11.46
C ASN A 415 0.45 18.89 -12.12
N LEU A 416 -0.73 18.84 -11.51
CA LEU A 416 -1.88 18.08 -11.99
C LEU A 416 -2.24 18.40 -13.44
N LEU A 417 -2.20 19.68 -13.84
CA LEU A 417 -2.46 20.14 -15.21
C LEU A 417 -1.21 20.04 -16.11
N LYS A 418 -0.51 18.91 -16.05
CA LYS A 418 0.46 18.50 -17.08
C LYS A 418 -0.26 17.86 -18.27
N SER A 419 0.49 17.67 -19.36
CA SER A 419 0.00 17.06 -20.61
C SER A 419 -0.83 15.81 -20.37
N ASP A 420 -0.42 14.94 -19.45
CA ASP A 420 -0.98 13.59 -19.34
C ASP A 420 -2.42 13.59 -18.81
N MET A 421 -2.74 14.39 -17.77
CA MET A 421 -4.10 14.54 -17.25
C MET A 421 -5.02 15.12 -18.31
N ILE A 422 -4.59 16.25 -18.90
CA ILE A 422 -5.32 16.98 -19.93
C ILE A 422 -5.56 16.09 -21.14
N TRP A 423 -4.54 15.33 -21.54
CA TRP A 423 -4.61 14.40 -22.65
C TRP A 423 -5.62 13.29 -22.36
N THR A 424 -5.60 12.68 -21.18
CA THR A 424 -6.55 11.63 -20.79
C THR A 424 -8.00 12.16 -20.76
N VAL A 425 -8.29 13.26 -20.06
CA VAL A 425 -9.68 13.76 -20.01
C VAL A 425 -10.15 14.30 -21.35
N SER A 426 -9.29 14.92 -22.15
CA SER A 426 -9.69 15.44 -23.47
C SER A 426 -9.85 14.32 -24.51
N ARG A 427 -9.26 13.15 -24.27
CA ARG A 427 -9.40 11.97 -25.11
C ARG A 427 -10.72 11.24 -24.86
N HIS A 428 -11.12 11.14 -23.59
CA HIS A 428 -12.25 10.29 -23.18
C HIS A 428 -13.51 11.08 -22.83
N LEU A 429 -13.39 12.35 -22.43
CA LEU A 429 -14.52 13.20 -22.02
C LEU A 429 -14.80 14.32 -23.04
N SER A 430 -16.05 14.77 -23.08
CA SER A 430 -16.48 15.87 -23.96
C SER A 430 -17.58 16.72 -23.34
N GLY A 431 -17.80 17.92 -23.88
CA GLY A 431 -18.89 18.80 -23.46
C GLY A 431 -18.82 19.16 -21.97
N ASP A 432 -19.93 18.93 -21.26
CA ASP A 432 -20.09 19.30 -19.85
C ASP A 432 -19.23 18.44 -18.91
N GLU A 433 -19.00 17.17 -19.25
CA GLU A 433 -18.15 16.26 -18.47
C GLU A 433 -16.69 16.72 -18.49
N LEU A 434 -16.21 17.16 -19.66
CA LEU A 434 -14.86 17.72 -19.79
C LEU A 434 -14.71 19.01 -18.98
N VAL A 435 -15.70 19.90 -19.05
CA VAL A 435 -15.73 21.14 -18.25
C VAL A 435 -15.72 20.81 -16.77
N ASP A 436 -16.53 19.84 -16.34
CA ASP A 436 -16.60 19.41 -14.94
C ASP A 436 -15.27 18.80 -14.45
N ALA A 437 -14.67 17.92 -15.25
CA ALA A 437 -13.36 17.32 -14.98
C ALA A 437 -12.25 18.38 -14.83
N LEU A 438 -12.21 19.37 -15.74
CA LEU A 438 -11.22 20.44 -15.70
C LEU A 438 -11.49 21.44 -14.57
N ALA A 439 -12.75 21.68 -14.23
CA ALA A 439 -13.12 22.45 -13.05
C ALA A 439 -12.63 21.77 -11.77
N VAL A 440 -12.86 20.46 -11.63
CA VAL A 440 -12.31 19.67 -10.52
C VAL A 440 -10.80 19.81 -10.50
N ALA A 441 -10.10 19.52 -11.60
CA ALA A 441 -8.64 19.60 -11.67
C ALA A 441 -8.09 20.98 -11.26
N ALA A 442 -8.76 22.07 -11.64
CA ALA A 442 -8.36 23.42 -11.27
C ALA A 442 -8.42 23.68 -9.75
N HIS A 443 -9.34 23.02 -9.03
CA HIS A 443 -9.40 23.12 -7.56
C HIS A 443 -8.28 22.35 -6.86
N TYR A 444 -7.61 21.44 -7.56
CA TYR A 444 -6.46 20.68 -7.05
C TYR A 444 -5.12 21.21 -7.57
N ASP A 445 -5.09 22.14 -8.54
CA ASP A 445 -3.87 22.81 -9.00
C ASP A 445 -3.58 24.05 -8.13
N PRO A 446 -2.47 24.08 -7.36
CA PRO A 446 -2.20 25.16 -6.39
C PRO A 446 -2.18 26.56 -7.00
N GLU A 447 -1.67 26.68 -8.24
CA GLU A 447 -1.54 27.94 -8.93
C GLU A 447 -2.92 28.48 -9.32
N LEU A 448 -3.77 27.62 -9.88
CA LEU A 448 -5.14 27.98 -10.24
C LEU A 448 -6.01 28.22 -9.02
N GLN A 449 -5.84 27.47 -7.95
CA GLN A 449 -6.66 27.64 -6.75
C GLN A 449 -6.50 29.05 -6.16
N SER A 450 -5.27 29.53 -6.05
CA SER A 450 -4.98 30.92 -5.61
C SER A 450 -5.62 31.96 -6.53
N LEU A 451 -5.72 31.66 -7.83
CA LEU A 451 -6.29 32.54 -8.84
C LEU A 451 -7.81 32.58 -8.76
N ILE A 452 -8.44 31.42 -8.54
CA ILE A 452 -9.89 31.28 -8.38
C ILE A 452 -10.39 32.19 -7.25
N TYR A 453 -9.64 32.37 -6.17
CA TYR A 453 -10.04 33.28 -5.07
C TYR A 453 -9.79 34.78 -5.35
N THR A 454 -8.93 35.12 -6.31
CA THR A 454 -8.54 36.52 -6.58
C THR A 454 -9.29 37.15 -7.75
N HIS A 455 -10.10 36.37 -8.47
CA HIS A 455 -11.01 36.80 -9.56
C HIS A 455 -10.42 37.87 -10.51
N PRO A 456 -9.37 37.57 -11.28
CA PRO A 456 -8.95 38.45 -12.37
C PRO A 456 -10.10 38.69 -13.37
N THR A 457 -10.35 39.95 -13.71
CA THR A 457 -11.63 40.42 -14.29
C THR A 457 -11.62 40.67 -15.80
N THR A 458 -10.46 40.70 -16.48
CA THR A 458 -10.44 40.98 -17.93
C THR A 458 -9.78 39.87 -18.77
N PRO A 459 -10.29 39.60 -19.98
CA PRO A 459 -9.69 38.69 -20.95
C PRO A 459 -8.19 38.94 -21.22
N SER A 460 -7.76 40.20 -21.26
CA SER A 460 -6.35 40.56 -21.50
C SER A 460 -5.44 40.24 -20.31
N ASP A 461 -5.92 40.39 -19.08
CA ASP A 461 -5.17 39.98 -17.89
C ASP A 461 -4.98 38.47 -17.86
N LEU A 462 -6.00 37.70 -18.26
CA LEU A 462 -5.93 36.25 -18.37
C LEU A 462 -4.91 35.81 -19.42
N VAL A 463 -4.89 36.44 -20.59
CA VAL A 463 -3.90 36.18 -21.66
C VAL A 463 -2.46 36.35 -21.16
N LYS A 464 -2.19 37.45 -20.46
CA LYS A 464 -0.88 37.74 -19.89
C LYS A 464 -0.50 36.75 -18.79
N ARG A 465 -1.43 36.48 -17.88
CA ARG A 465 -1.19 35.66 -16.69
C ARG A 465 -0.95 34.19 -17.01
N PHE A 466 -1.58 33.68 -18.06
CA PHE A 466 -1.34 32.32 -18.56
C PHE A 466 -0.25 32.23 -19.63
N GLY A 467 0.49 33.32 -19.91
CA GLY A 467 1.61 33.31 -20.84
C GLY A 467 1.20 33.04 -22.29
N LEU A 468 -0.01 33.45 -22.69
CA LEU A 468 -0.50 33.29 -24.05
C LEU A 468 0.03 34.38 -24.99
N GLU A 469 0.64 35.45 -24.46
CA GLU A 469 1.20 36.58 -25.24
C GLU A 469 2.35 36.17 -26.19
N SER A 470 3.11 35.12 -25.84
CA SER A 470 4.21 34.62 -26.68
C SER A 470 3.74 33.79 -27.87
N VAL A 471 2.45 33.49 -27.96
CA VAL A 471 1.87 32.81 -29.12
C VAL A 471 1.76 33.82 -30.26
N SER A 472 2.71 33.75 -31.19
CA SER A 472 2.74 34.58 -32.40
C SER A 472 1.42 34.48 -33.16
N LYS A 473 0.89 35.63 -33.61
CA LYS A 473 -0.28 35.72 -34.54
C LYS A 473 -0.10 34.88 -35.81
N ASN A 474 1.14 34.50 -36.15
CA ASN A 474 1.47 33.71 -37.32
C ASN A 474 1.58 32.20 -37.03
N ASN A 475 1.43 31.77 -35.76
CA ASN A 475 1.56 30.36 -35.36
C ASN A 475 0.46 29.93 -34.37
N VAL A 476 -0.77 30.43 -34.58
CA VAL A 476 -1.90 30.29 -33.66
C VAL A 476 -2.30 28.83 -33.44
N GLY A 477 -2.04 27.92 -34.38
CA GLY A 477 -2.26 26.47 -34.21
C GLY A 477 -1.47 25.84 -33.06
N THR A 478 -0.41 26.49 -32.57
CA THR A 478 0.34 26.03 -31.38
C THR A 478 -0.32 26.39 -30.06
N ILE A 479 -1.34 27.25 -30.05
CA ILE A 479 -2.04 27.69 -28.82
C ILE A 479 -2.65 26.51 -28.07
N PHE A 480 -3.19 25.53 -28.81
CA PHE A 480 -3.81 24.33 -28.27
C PHE A 480 -2.81 23.32 -27.71
N ASN A 481 -1.52 23.49 -27.99
CA ASN A 481 -0.45 22.67 -27.42
C ASN A 481 0.21 23.37 -26.21
N GLY A 482 -0.17 24.61 -25.93
CA GLY A 482 0.40 25.41 -24.85
C GLY A 482 -0.21 25.08 -23.50
N ARG A 483 0.63 24.84 -22.48
CA ARG A 483 0.19 24.62 -21.09
C ARG A 483 -0.69 25.78 -20.56
N GLY A 484 -0.40 27.01 -20.99
CA GLY A 484 -1.18 28.20 -20.64
C GLY A 484 -2.64 28.11 -21.06
N PHE A 485 -2.92 27.55 -22.24
CA PHE A 485 -4.28 27.42 -22.78
C PHE A 485 -5.13 26.52 -21.89
N PHE A 486 -4.60 25.36 -21.51
CA PHE A 486 -5.34 24.41 -20.67
C PHE A 486 -5.53 24.91 -19.23
N LYS A 487 -4.56 25.62 -18.67
CA LYS A 487 -4.71 26.29 -17.38
C LYS A 487 -5.81 27.34 -17.42
N LEU A 488 -5.86 28.15 -18.48
CA LEU A 488 -6.94 29.11 -18.70
C LEU A 488 -8.30 28.40 -18.82
N PHE A 489 -8.36 27.33 -19.61
CA PHE A 489 -9.58 26.57 -19.80
C PHE A 489 -10.08 25.95 -18.49
N ALA A 490 -9.18 25.37 -17.70
CA ALA A 490 -9.50 24.80 -16.38
C ALA A 490 -9.95 25.89 -15.38
N TYR A 491 -9.28 27.05 -15.37
CA TYR A 491 -9.67 28.21 -14.57
C TYR A 491 -11.09 28.70 -14.91
N LEU A 492 -11.39 28.90 -16.20
CA LEU A 492 -12.72 29.29 -16.65
C LEU A 492 -13.75 28.19 -16.34
N SER A 493 -13.37 26.92 -16.47
CA SER A 493 -14.24 25.80 -16.10
C SER A 493 -14.65 25.85 -14.61
N ALA A 494 -13.73 26.28 -13.74
CA ALA A 494 -14.00 26.43 -12.31
C ALA A 494 -14.77 27.70 -11.93
N THR A 495 -14.57 28.81 -12.65
CA THR A 495 -15.12 30.13 -12.29
C THR A 495 -16.37 30.51 -13.08
N GLU A 496 -16.54 29.97 -14.28
CA GLU A 496 -17.46 30.46 -15.31
C GLU A 496 -18.13 29.31 -16.06
N LYS A 497 -18.49 28.24 -15.32
CA LYS A 497 -18.91 26.93 -15.84
C LYS A 497 -19.96 26.99 -16.95
N GLU A 498 -20.92 27.91 -16.88
CA GLU A 498 -21.99 28.05 -17.89
C GLU A 498 -21.54 28.79 -19.16
N THR A 499 -20.45 29.56 -19.11
CA THR A 499 -20.00 30.43 -20.20
C THR A 499 -18.57 30.16 -20.67
N VAL A 500 -17.95 29.07 -20.20
CA VAL A 500 -16.54 28.69 -20.47
C VAL A 500 -16.19 28.83 -21.95
N TYR A 501 -16.96 28.16 -22.83
CA TYR A 501 -16.69 28.16 -24.26
C TYR A 501 -16.84 29.56 -24.88
N THR A 502 -17.82 30.35 -24.44
CA THR A 502 -18.03 31.72 -24.90
C THR A 502 -16.85 32.63 -24.50
N LYS A 503 -16.40 32.54 -23.24
CA LYS A 503 -15.25 33.31 -22.75
C LYS A 503 -13.95 32.88 -23.41
N MET A 504 -13.76 31.58 -23.63
CA MET A 504 -12.62 31.07 -24.39
C MET A 504 -12.61 31.60 -25.83
N ILE A 505 -13.76 31.61 -26.51
CA ILE A 505 -13.89 32.19 -27.86
C ILE A 505 -13.54 33.68 -27.83
N GLU A 506 -14.06 34.44 -26.87
CA GLU A 506 -13.76 35.87 -26.71
C GLU A 506 -12.25 36.14 -26.52
N ILE A 507 -11.58 35.31 -25.73
CA ILE A 507 -10.13 35.39 -25.53
C ILE A 507 -9.38 35.03 -26.83
N LEU A 508 -9.78 33.95 -27.51
CA LEU A 508 -9.15 33.51 -28.77
C LEU A 508 -9.29 34.56 -29.87
N LYS A 509 -10.40 35.32 -29.91
CA LYS A 509 -10.60 36.43 -30.86
C LYS A 509 -9.52 37.51 -30.75
N GLN A 510 -8.86 37.67 -29.61
CA GLN A 510 -7.76 38.64 -29.45
C GLN A 510 -6.51 38.26 -30.26
N PHE A 511 -6.35 36.97 -30.60
CA PHE A 511 -5.24 36.44 -31.38
C PHE A 511 -5.55 36.35 -32.88
N CYS A 512 -6.83 36.44 -33.24
CA CYS A 512 -7.33 36.35 -34.61
C CYS A 512 -7.56 37.75 -35.19
N SER A 513 -7.31 37.94 -36.49
CA SER A 513 -7.57 39.23 -37.15
C SER A 513 -9.01 39.31 -37.67
N THR A 514 -9.62 38.16 -37.96
CA THR A 514 -11.00 38.03 -38.45
C THR A 514 -11.69 36.82 -37.81
N ASP A 515 -13.03 36.78 -37.82
CA ASP A 515 -13.78 35.58 -37.40
C ASP A 515 -13.40 34.34 -38.25
N LYS A 516 -13.04 34.53 -39.53
CA LYS A 516 -12.52 33.45 -40.39
C LYS A 516 -11.18 32.87 -39.91
N ASP A 517 -10.35 33.67 -39.26
CA ASP A 517 -9.10 33.18 -38.68
C ASP A 517 -9.37 32.35 -37.43
N LEU A 518 -10.40 32.71 -36.64
CA LEU A 518 -10.87 31.93 -35.50
C LEU A 518 -11.46 30.59 -35.95
N ASP A 519 -12.28 30.61 -36.98
CA ASP A 519 -12.85 29.41 -37.60
C ASP A 519 -11.77 28.41 -38.02
N LYS A 520 -10.76 28.91 -38.76
CA LYS A 520 -9.62 28.12 -39.20
C LYS A 520 -8.82 27.58 -38.01
N LEU A 521 -8.58 28.41 -37.00
CA LEU A 521 -7.88 28.02 -35.78
C LEU A 521 -8.60 26.86 -35.08
N LEU A 522 -9.89 27.03 -34.78
CA LEU A 522 -10.69 26.01 -34.10
C LEU A 522 -10.81 24.72 -34.95
N ALA A 523 -10.93 24.85 -36.27
CA ALA A 523 -10.92 23.71 -37.17
C ALA A 523 -9.56 22.99 -37.17
N GLU A 524 -8.44 23.69 -37.10
CA GLU A 524 -7.12 23.09 -36.91
C GLU A 524 -6.98 22.39 -35.54
N GLY A 525 -7.50 23.02 -34.47
CA GLY A 525 -7.56 22.43 -33.13
C GLY A 525 -8.37 21.14 -33.07
N SER A 526 -9.40 21.00 -33.93
CA SER A 526 -10.19 19.75 -34.05
C SER A 526 -9.35 18.52 -34.46
N TYR A 527 -8.16 18.73 -35.03
CA TYR A 527 -7.23 17.68 -35.42
C TYR A 527 -6.07 17.50 -34.44
N ALA A 528 -5.90 18.41 -33.49
CA ALA A 528 -4.85 18.32 -32.49
C ALA A 528 -5.21 17.33 -31.38
N VAL A 529 -4.31 16.38 -31.13
CA VAL A 529 -4.45 15.37 -30.08
C VAL A 529 -4.47 16.08 -28.72
N GLY A 530 -5.51 15.84 -27.92
CA GLY A 530 -5.73 16.53 -26.65
C GLY A 530 -6.50 17.85 -26.76
N ALA A 531 -6.73 18.38 -27.97
CA ALA A 531 -7.52 19.59 -28.20
C ALA A 531 -8.78 19.42 -29.03
N GLN A 532 -8.93 18.25 -29.67
CA GLN A 532 -10.05 17.91 -30.52
C GLN A 532 -11.41 18.17 -29.87
N SER A 533 -11.64 17.66 -28.65
CA SER A 533 -12.94 17.72 -27.98
C SER A 533 -13.44 19.16 -27.77
N PHE A 534 -12.71 19.99 -27.03
CA PHE A 534 -13.13 21.38 -26.80
C PHE A 534 -13.04 22.27 -28.05
N SER A 535 -12.12 22.01 -28.99
CA SER A 535 -12.04 22.80 -30.22
C SER A 535 -13.28 22.58 -31.07
N MET A 536 -13.76 21.34 -31.14
CA MET A 536 -15.02 20.99 -31.78
C MET A 536 -16.22 21.64 -31.10
N THR A 537 -16.27 21.64 -29.77
CA THR A 537 -17.36 22.30 -29.00
C THR A 537 -17.35 23.82 -29.18
N MET A 538 -16.18 24.46 -29.10
CA MET A 538 -16.05 25.90 -29.38
C MET A 538 -16.44 26.24 -30.82
N LEU A 539 -16.00 25.43 -31.79
CA LEU A 539 -16.35 25.61 -33.20
C LEU A 539 -17.86 25.50 -33.41
N TYR A 540 -18.50 24.48 -32.83
CA TYR A 540 -19.95 24.34 -32.86
C TYR A 540 -20.67 25.56 -32.30
N SER A 541 -20.26 26.01 -31.11
CA SER A 541 -20.85 27.16 -30.43
C SER A 541 -20.70 28.44 -31.27
N HIS A 542 -19.51 28.66 -31.85
CA HIS A 542 -19.22 29.82 -32.67
C HIS A 542 -20.04 29.86 -33.97
N ILE A 543 -20.03 28.76 -34.75
CA ILE A 543 -20.76 28.69 -36.03
C ILE A 543 -22.29 28.73 -35.81
N SER A 544 -22.77 28.18 -34.69
CA SER A 544 -24.21 28.23 -34.33
C SER A 544 -24.73 29.66 -34.14
N GLN A 545 -23.85 30.61 -33.80
CA GLN A 545 -24.17 32.02 -33.61
C GLN A 545 -24.12 32.86 -34.90
N TRP A 546 -23.67 32.31 -36.03
CA TRP A 546 -23.60 33.05 -37.29
C TRP A 546 -24.97 33.60 -37.75
N PRO A 547 -25.01 34.73 -38.47
CA PRO A 547 -26.26 35.26 -39.04
C PRO A 547 -26.92 34.23 -39.97
N LYS A 548 -28.25 34.12 -39.96
CA LYS A 548 -29.02 33.14 -40.77
C LYS A 548 -28.67 33.15 -42.27
N LYS A 549 -28.19 34.27 -42.81
CA LYS A 549 -27.77 34.41 -44.22
C LYS A 549 -26.43 33.73 -44.53
N ASP A 550 -25.54 33.66 -43.54
CA ASP A 550 -24.20 33.08 -43.64
C ASP A 550 -24.17 31.60 -43.19
N LYS A 551 -25.24 31.11 -42.54
CA LYS A 551 -25.42 29.69 -42.16
C LYS A 551 -25.57 28.70 -43.32
N LYS A 552 -25.53 29.13 -44.59
CA LYS A 552 -25.90 28.31 -45.76
C LYS A 552 -24.71 27.80 -46.58
N ASP A 553 -23.49 28.16 -46.24
CA ASP A 553 -22.32 27.75 -47.03
C ASP A 553 -21.73 26.41 -46.55
N TRP A 554 -22.51 25.35 -46.74
CA TRP A 554 -22.17 23.98 -46.35
C TRP A 554 -20.84 23.53 -46.93
N THR A 555 -20.57 23.92 -48.18
CA THR A 555 -19.31 23.62 -48.87
C THR A 555 -18.13 24.28 -48.19
N ASN A 556 -18.25 25.54 -47.75
CA ASN A 556 -17.17 26.20 -47.02
C ASN A 556 -16.95 25.61 -45.63
N ILE A 557 -18.01 25.25 -44.89
CA ILE A 557 -17.88 24.57 -43.59
C ILE A 557 -17.22 23.19 -43.76
N PHE A 558 -17.62 22.44 -44.79
CA PHE A 558 -17.03 21.13 -45.12
C PHE A 558 -15.53 21.24 -45.44
N LYS A 559 -15.13 22.25 -46.23
CA LYS A 559 -13.72 22.53 -46.55
C LYS A 559 -12.91 23.04 -45.37
N MET A 560 -13.51 23.91 -44.55
CA MET A 560 -12.90 24.43 -43.33
C MET A 560 -12.58 23.31 -42.34
N LEU A 561 -13.53 22.37 -42.17
CA LEU A 561 -13.33 21.14 -41.41
C LEU A 561 -12.42 20.13 -42.12
N LYS A 562 -11.81 20.47 -43.27
CA LYS A 562 -10.92 19.61 -44.08
C LYS A 562 -11.54 18.25 -44.41
N LEU A 563 -12.87 18.19 -44.51
CA LEU A 563 -13.61 16.99 -44.89
C LEU A 563 -13.53 16.73 -46.39
N ASP A 564 -13.06 17.70 -47.19
CA ASP A 564 -12.78 17.59 -48.63
C ASP A 564 -11.41 16.97 -48.94
N LYS A 565 -10.59 16.70 -47.92
CA LYS A 565 -9.23 16.19 -48.06
C LYS A 565 -9.10 14.80 -47.44
N GLU A 566 -8.27 13.94 -48.02
CA GLU A 566 -7.88 12.69 -47.37
C GLU A 566 -6.81 12.97 -46.31
N ILE A 567 -7.19 12.94 -45.03
CA ILE A 567 -6.31 13.21 -43.89
C ILE A 567 -6.53 12.15 -42.82
N GLY A 568 -5.52 11.32 -42.58
CA GLY A 568 -5.41 10.40 -41.44
C GLY A 568 -6.40 9.23 -41.45
N ARG A 569 -7.70 9.49 -41.25
CA ARG A 569 -8.78 8.50 -41.14
C ARG A 569 -9.74 8.54 -42.34
N PRO A 570 -10.43 7.43 -42.67
CA PRO A 570 -11.52 7.43 -43.64
C PRO A 570 -12.59 8.48 -43.31
N LEU A 571 -13.20 9.10 -44.32
CA LEU A 571 -14.15 10.22 -44.15
C LEU A 571 -15.24 9.93 -43.11
N PHE A 572 -15.86 8.75 -43.20
CA PHE A 572 -16.97 8.33 -42.33
C PHE A 572 -16.54 7.97 -40.89
N GLU A 573 -15.25 7.88 -40.62
CA GLU A 573 -14.72 7.63 -39.27
C GLU A 573 -14.24 8.92 -38.58
N ARG A 574 -14.40 10.08 -39.23
CA ARG A 574 -13.93 11.37 -38.70
C ARG A 574 -14.95 12.02 -37.77
N PRO A 575 -14.57 12.40 -36.54
CA PRO A 575 -15.45 13.16 -35.63
C PRO A 575 -15.95 14.49 -36.22
N GLN A 576 -15.17 15.13 -37.10
CA GLN A 576 -15.54 16.36 -37.80
C GLN A 576 -16.79 16.19 -38.67
N LEU A 577 -17.03 14.99 -39.23
CA LEU A 577 -18.22 14.72 -40.03
C LEU A 577 -19.49 14.73 -39.18
N LYS A 578 -19.39 14.25 -37.93
CA LYS A 578 -20.49 14.33 -36.96
C LYS A 578 -20.84 15.78 -36.64
N LEU A 579 -19.85 16.63 -36.37
CA LEU A 579 -20.08 18.05 -36.13
C LEU A 579 -20.74 18.75 -37.33
N PHE A 580 -20.27 18.45 -38.54
CA PHE A 580 -20.89 18.95 -39.76
C PHE A 580 -22.37 18.55 -39.87
N ALA A 581 -22.68 17.27 -39.65
CA ALA A 581 -24.04 16.76 -39.68
C ALA A 581 -24.92 17.38 -38.57
N ASP A 582 -24.39 17.50 -37.34
CA ASP A 582 -25.11 18.08 -36.20
C ASP A 582 -25.36 19.58 -36.37
N TYR A 583 -24.50 20.31 -37.09
CA TYR A 583 -24.75 21.70 -37.48
C TYR A 583 -25.86 21.84 -38.54
N MET A 584 -26.00 20.85 -39.44
CA MET A 584 -27.04 20.88 -40.47
C MET A 584 -28.44 20.54 -39.95
N LYS A 585 -28.56 19.77 -38.86
CA LYS A 585 -29.85 19.36 -38.25
C LYS A 585 -30.73 20.51 -37.67
N PRO A 586 -30.20 21.52 -36.95
CA PRO A 586 -31.01 22.49 -36.21
C PRO A 586 -31.60 23.66 -37.03
N LEU A 587 -31.56 23.66 -38.37
CA LEU A 587 -32.22 24.72 -39.14
C LEU A 587 -33.75 24.51 -39.16
N PRO A 588 -34.56 25.47 -38.67
CA PRO A 588 -36.01 25.36 -38.69
C PRO A 588 -36.54 25.18 -40.11
N LYS A 589 -37.60 24.38 -40.20
CA LYS A 589 -38.40 23.92 -41.36
C LYS A 589 -38.86 24.98 -42.38
N GLU A 590 -38.34 26.20 -42.36
CA GLU A 590 -38.72 27.27 -43.30
C GLU A 590 -38.04 27.15 -44.67
N ASN A 591 -37.01 26.29 -44.84
CA ASN A 591 -36.36 26.03 -46.15
C ASN A 591 -36.03 24.55 -46.42
N MET A 592 -36.40 23.63 -45.53
CA MET A 592 -36.34 22.18 -45.78
C MET A 592 -37.77 21.69 -45.67
N GLU A 593 -38.43 21.54 -46.82
CA GLU A 593 -39.83 21.13 -46.89
C GLU A 593 -39.96 19.65 -46.48
N HIS A 594 -38.92 18.85 -46.70
CA HIS A 594 -38.91 17.41 -46.43
C HIS A 594 -37.58 16.89 -45.84
N PRO A 595 -37.59 15.82 -45.01
CA PRO A 595 -36.38 15.15 -44.51
C PRO A 595 -35.39 14.75 -45.60
N SER A 596 -35.88 14.47 -46.81
CA SER A 596 -35.06 14.20 -48.00
C SER A 596 -34.18 15.38 -48.44
N ASP A 597 -34.53 16.62 -48.07
CA ASP A 597 -33.74 17.81 -48.44
C ASP A 597 -32.45 17.88 -47.62
N PHE A 598 -32.47 17.43 -46.37
CA PHE A 598 -31.26 17.30 -45.53
C PHE A 598 -30.29 16.30 -46.16
N ASP A 599 -30.80 15.11 -46.48
CA ASP A 599 -30.04 14.02 -47.11
C ASP A 599 -29.44 14.45 -48.45
N ARG A 600 -30.24 15.16 -49.27
CA ARG A 600 -29.82 15.67 -50.58
C ARG A 600 -28.77 16.75 -50.48
N ASN A 601 -28.88 17.68 -49.52
CA ASN A 601 -27.88 18.73 -49.31
C ASN A 601 -26.54 18.17 -48.83
N ILE A 602 -26.56 17.16 -47.94
CA ILE A 602 -25.33 16.46 -47.54
C ILE A 602 -24.71 15.76 -48.75
N PHE A 603 -25.52 15.03 -49.52
CA PHE A 603 -25.06 14.35 -50.73
C PHE A 603 -24.44 15.31 -51.75
N ASP A 604 -25.11 16.42 -52.04
CA ASP A 604 -24.62 17.43 -52.98
C ASP A 604 -23.30 18.05 -52.48
N THR A 605 -23.18 18.34 -51.18
CA THR A 605 -21.94 18.88 -50.59
C THR A 605 -20.78 17.88 -50.71
N VAL A 606 -21.00 16.61 -50.35
CA VAL A 606 -19.97 15.56 -50.41
C VAL A 606 -19.55 15.28 -51.84
N LYS A 607 -20.50 15.23 -52.78
CA LYS A 607 -20.22 15.01 -54.22
C LYS A 607 -19.49 16.18 -54.87
N THR A 608 -19.64 17.39 -54.35
CA THR A 608 -18.87 18.55 -54.82
C THR A 608 -17.40 18.44 -54.39
N ALA A 609 -17.12 17.71 -53.31
CA ALA A 609 -15.77 17.50 -52.79
C ALA A 609 -15.11 16.21 -53.32
N TYR A 610 -15.89 15.15 -53.54
CA TYR A 610 -15.41 13.83 -53.99
C TYR A 610 -16.11 13.41 -55.27
N ASN A 611 -15.34 12.94 -56.26
CA ASN A 611 -15.97 12.42 -57.47
C ASN A 611 -16.68 11.07 -57.21
N THR A 612 -17.56 10.66 -58.13
CA THR A 612 -18.39 9.46 -57.98
C THR A 612 -17.57 8.19 -57.68
N LYS A 613 -16.38 8.05 -58.28
CA LYS A 613 -15.51 6.88 -58.10
C LYS A 613 -14.87 6.87 -56.71
N GLU A 614 -14.38 8.02 -56.25
CA GLU A 614 -13.82 8.21 -54.90
C GLU A 614 -14.86 7.97 -53.82
N LEU A 615 -16.06 8.55 -54.00
CA LEU A 615 -17.15 8.41 -53.05
C LEU A 615 -17.61 6.95 -52.93
N ARG A 616 -17.68 6.22 -54.04
CA ARG A 616 -17.99 4.78 -54.04
C ARG A 616 -16.95 3.97 -53.29
N LYS A 617 -15.67 4.26 -53.50
CA LYS A 617 -14.57 3.63 -52.75
C LYS A 617 -14.70 3.90 -51.25
N LEU A 618 -14.92 5.15 -50.85
CA LEU A 618 -15.08 5.52 -49.44
C LEU A 618 -16.29 4.82 -48.78
N ILE A 619 -17.38 4.65 -49.52
CA ILE A 619 -18.59 3.95 -49.08
C ILE A 619 -18.34 2.44 -48.93
N ASP A 620 -17.66 1.83 -49.88
CA ASP A 620 -17.38 0.39 -49.90
C ASP A 620 -16.32 -0.01 -48.86
N GLU A 621 -15.37 0.89 -48.56
CA GLU A 621 -14.34 0.71 -47.53
C GLU A 621 -14.81 1.12 -46.12
N SER A 622 -16.00 1.72 -45.99
CA SER A 622 -16.51 2.17 -44.70
C SER A 622 -16.90 0.99 -43.80
N LYS A 623 -16.30 0.93 -42.60
CA LYS A 623 -16.64 -0.05 -41.56
C LYS A 623 -17.76 0.41 -40.63
N SER A 624 -18.16 1.68 -40.73
CA SER A 624 -19.19 2.30 -39.91
C SER A 624 -20.20 3.03 -40.77
N ASP A 625 -21.42 3.20 -40.26
CA ASP A 625 -22.46 4.01 -40.90
C ASP A 625 -22.92 5.11 -39.94
N PRO A 626 -22.12 6.17 -39.73
CA PRO A 626 -22.46 7.24 -38.82
C PRO A 626 -23.76 7.92 -39.25
N PHE A 627 -24.79 7.87 -38.39
CA PHE A 627 -26.10 8.48 -38.61
C PHE A 627 -26.85 8.00 -39.87
N GLY A 628 -26.51 6.82 -40.41
CA GLY A 628 -27.11 6.31 -41.65
C GLY A 628 -26.62 7.02 -42.92
N LEU A 629 -25.60 7.88 -42.81
CA LEU A 629 -25.11 8.70 -43.93
C LEU A 629 -24.53 7.86 -45.07
N VAL A 630 -23.89 6.73 -44.78
CA VAL A 630 -23.33 5.85 -45.81
C VAL A 630 -24.46 5.23 -46.62
N ALA A 631 -25.50 4.73 -45.95
CA ALA A 631 -26.68 4.19 -46.62
C ALA A 631 -27.40 5.25 -47.46
N THR A 632 -27.64 6.43 -46.89
CA THR A 632 -28.31 7.56 -47.58
C THR A 632 -27.54 8.02 -48.81
N ILE A 633 -26.23 8.25 -48.68
CA ILE A 633 -25.39 8.70 -49.80
C ILE A 633 -25.33 7.62 -50.88
N ARG A 634 -25.26 6.32 -50.51
CA ARG A 634 -25.28 5.21 -51.47
C ARG A 634 -26.57 5.20 -52.31
N ILE A 635 -27.74 5.36 -51.67
CA ILE A 635 -29.04 5.42 -52.37
C ILE A 635 -29.09 6.60 -53.35
N LEU A 636 -28.71 7.80 -52.90
CA LEU A 636 -28.72 9.01 -53.73
C LEU A 636 -27.69 8.94 -54.87
N LEU A 637 -26.56 8.25 -54.67
CA LEU A 637 -25.56 8.00 -55.72
C LEU A 637 -26.14 7.12 -56.83
N ASP A 638 -26.80 6.02 -56.45
CA ASP A 638 -27.42 5.08 -57.39
C ASP A 638 -28.56 5.75 -58.20
N GLU A 639 -29.36 6.61 -57.56
CA GLU A 639 -30.38 7.42 -58.24
C GLU A 639 -29.77 8.42 -59.22
N HIS A 640 -28.70 9.11 -58.82
CA HIS A 640 -28.00 10.04 -59.67
C HIS A 640 -27.37 9.34 -60.90
N GLU A 641 -26.73 8.18 -60.74
CA GLU A 641 -26.14 7.42 -61.85
C GLU A 641 -27.20 6.91 -62.84
N LYS A 642 -28.36 6.44 -62.33
CA LYS A 642 -29.50 6.03 -63.17
C LYS A 642 -30.04 7.21 -63.99
N SER A 643 -30.19 8.39 -63.38
CA SER A 643 -30.68 9.60 -64.05
C SER A 643 -29.69 10.17 -65.08
N SER A 644 -28.38 10.14 -64.76
CA SER A 644 -27.31 10.54 -65.68
C SER A 644 -27.24 9.62 -66.90
N SER A 645 -27.39 8.31 -66.70
CA SER A 645 -27.44 7.31 -67.77
C SER A 645 -28.65 7.50 -68.70
N THR A 646 -29.82 7.85 -68.15
CA THR A 646 -31.02 8.14 -68.94
C THR A 646 -30.92 9.46 -69.71
N SER A 647 -30.29 10.49 -69.15
CA SER A 647 -30.06 11.76 -69.84
C SER A 647 -29.03 11.63 -70.97
N THR A 648 -27.97 10.85 -70.75
CA THR A 648 -26.93 10.56 -71.74
C THR A 648 -27.50 9.71 -72.87
N MET A 649 -28.38 8.74 -72.58
CA MET A 649 -29.16 8.03 -73.60
C MET A 649 -30.10 8.96 -74.38
N LYS A 650 -30.80 9.89 -73.72
CA LYS A 650 -31.68 10.87 -74.41
C LYS A 650 -30.90 11.81 -75.34
N ASN A 651 -29.70 12.21 -74.94
CA ASN A 651 -28.81 13.04 -75.75
C ASN A 651 -28.18 12.26 -76.92
N LEU A 652 -27.83 10.98 -76.72
CA LEU A 652 -27.35 10.08 -77.77
C LEU A 652 -28.47 9.69 -78.77
N LEU A 653 -29.73 9.65 -78.32
CA LEU A 653 -30.90 9.34 -79.15
C LEU A 653 -31.50 10.55 -79.89
N GLY A 654 -30.91 11.75 -79.78
CA GLY A 654 -31.22 12.87 -80.67
C GLY A 654 -32.71 13.24 -80.79
N LEU A 655 -33.47 13.24 -79.69
CA LEU A 655 -34.85 13.75 -79.70
C LEU A 655 -34.84 15.29 -79.74
N LYS A 656 -34.66 15.85 -80.94
CA LYS A 656 -35.06 17.22 -81.26
C LYS A 656 -36.55 17.39 -80.92
N LYS A 657 -36.87 18.32 -80.01
CA LYS A 657 -38.18 18.95 -79.98
C LYS A 657 -38.40 19.62 -81.35
N GLN A 658 -39.21 19.04 -82.21
CA GLN A 658 -39.96 19.81 -83.21
C GLN A 658 -41.14 20.46 -82.47
N ASN A 659 -40.99 21.74 -82.13
CA ASN A 659 -42.13 22.64 -82.12
C ASN A 659 -42.13 23.34 -83.47
N ASN A 660 -43.18 23.18 -84.26
CA ASN A 660 -43.65 24.28 -85.07
C ASN A 660 -45.18 24.24 -85.16
N SER A 661 -45.75 25.25 -84.53
CA SER A 661 -47.12 25.73 -84.65
C SER A 661 -47.38 26.35 -86.03
N GLY A 662 -48.47 25.92 -86.68
CA GLY A 662 -49.49 26.72 -87.39
C GLY A 662 -49.14 27.76 -88.48
N GLY A 663 -49.83 27.63 -89.63
CA GLY A 663 -50.09 28.65 -90.68
C GLY A 663 -49.90 28.06 -92.08
N ARG A 664 -50.91 27.83 -92.92
CA ARG A 664 -52.07 28.66 -93.30
C ARG A 664 -53.26 27.79 -93.71
#